data_AF-A0AA36NHS3-F1
#
_entry.id   AF-A0AA36NHS3-F1
#
_cell.length_a   1.000
_cell.length_b   1.000
_cell.length_c   1.000
_cell.angle_alpha   90.00
_cell.angle_beta   90.00
_cell.angle_gamma   90.00
#
_symmetry.space_group_name_H-M   'P 1'
#
loop_
_entity.id
_entity.type
_entity.pdbx_description
1 polymer ?
#
loop_
_entity_poly.entity_id
_entity_poly.type
_entity_poly.pdbx_seq_one_letter_code
_entity_poly.pdbx_strand_id
1 'polypeptide(L)'
;MQDGGYGGFSTGSYSSAGSFSSAGGYAGGYSTGGFTGGYGGSWTSCEEMYCYGTAYLDNGEVDWDATYAANVTCSTYDKGCPCNEKWELACESYGMKVCISKSEGCYDPFDVTCTDQEQLCKDEWSAYCWDKSWGGCPLYCGAEETYCYRYIYDATGEVNWTAPMTEFCGNVTTGCPCDATWEHKCTDAAYGYSWCNPKSSPCPITCGMDEQVCYTTPYDSEGYPDWTAQGTQSCQSQSSTCPCDPNFEELCDTEWGSYCQTKVYGSCPISCSEDQIYCYETPYDQSGNMDWNGVWKETCASITDGCPCNEQWEKSCGTGWCIPKWDSCPIDCGDNIMCYHYSGNQSCATSAGCTCEADEYSCQDSIGKYECYAKEWYPDGCPVVCTVDQLYCSTVGFDVSGYMTWSTFCKDRTSEDDWDCPVECDTTSAKKCGTGMNAYCISSSDECPAECTSQEQLCWVADYDAQGSYVTGSDRCAPADQECPCGANSVKCSMDGWSYCESTYYGCPVICGADEKSCYPVSFTPEGEYATWAHEHMLDWQTPVTESCVANTETCPCGANAKPCKWTDEYGYELEECFPDAWSCPVSCKAEQKKCYKTDYNATGYPTMYSETCVDQGTSCPCGTHSQKCHDPYMNEDLCYPTWDFWMNTRYTCPVYCKDNEDYCYVPSYDAQGDWISTKETCVPSGQKCDCSQGQNAFECTFSDPWYGSWSECLPKVGGYCPVTCPEGKVACDMVVDYLPNGTSLGYFQPPEQCADSFDKCPCGKEAERCNMVGCRPASEGCPITCTAEQKKCYLTDFSDAGSRISDREVCVASDATCPCGKNTAKCPGSDVCVLPSEKALICPCKESEEVCTVPNYDTYGKITDWETTCAKSGKACPCGKNTVSCPDPNDAENNLCSPKFYHKKCPVPCTVDQIQAGNATCFQTNLDSSGNFESETVTCLPPGEKCSPGKNMKRCPSGAVLPAASKCVNLYGTSNATAVDATQKETTTVYITLTGTSDKAAANSDTSRIKLNSALQLPADLVSTMSIATASSRRLSGRQLAEAKPILAFTVSNTGKSSVSPSAVGEQLKQMVTSSNPELTKAVNSVGSIDAKAGVNVDQSSKKVVTRTQTAKDKRAAQAGITTVAATTSKAQTASASTTSSTAGSTGSIPGSGQVDSGQASKKVSALALLAALVAAYA
;
A
#
# COMPACT_ATOMS: atom_id res chain seq x y z
N MET A 1 30.65 29.47 -46.62
CA MET A 1 31.32 28.40 -47.37
C MET A 1 30.93 27.08 -46.70
N GLN A 2 30.45 26.01 -47.33
CA GLN A 2 29.76 25.80 -48.61
C GLN A 2 29.20 24.36 -48.52
N ASP A 3 27.89 24.18 -48.72
CA ASP A 3 27.14 23.01 -49.22
C ASP A 3 27.36 21.55 -48.74
N GLY A 4 26.24 20.96 -48.27
CA GLY A 4 25.64 19.70 -48.76
C GLY A 4 25.86 18.43 -47.92
N GLY A 5 24.89 17.59 -47.56
CA GLY A 5 23.44 17.53 -47.81
C GLY A 5 22.86 16.18 -47.33
N TYR A 6 21.60 16.22 -46.87
CA TYR A 6 20.53 15.18 -46.84
C TYR A 6 20.73 13.78 -46.20
N GLY A 7 19.78 13.41 -45.32
CA GLY A 7 19.29 12.02 -45.21
C GLY A 7 18.60 11.58 -43.90
N GLY A 8 17.31 11.91 -43.72
CA GLY A 8 16.27 11.07 -43.10
C GLY A 8 16.35 10.64 -41.62
N PHE A 9 15.59 11.30 -40.75
CA PHE A 9 15.23 10.81 -39.42
C PHE A 9 13.89 10.04 -39.47
N SER A 10 13.88 8.79 -38.98
CA SER A 10 12.67 8.11 -38.50
C SER A 10 12.74 8.03 -36.97
N THR A 11 11.84 8.70 -36.28
CA THR A 11 11.68 8.59 -34.83
C THR A 11 10.65 7.50 -34.54
N GLY A 12 11.12 6.35 -34.03
CA GLY A 12 10.27 5.33 -33.44
C GLY A 12 10.06 5.65 -31.95
N SER A 13 8.79 5.80 -31.58
CA SER A 13 8.36 6.04 -30.20
C SER A 13 8.30 4.72 -29.44
N TYR A 14 9.06 4.61 -28.33
CA TYR A 14 8.94 3.55 -27.34
C TYR A 14 8.07 4.03 -26.17
N SER A 15 7.04 3.26 -25.82
CA SER A 15 6.31 3.38 -24.55
C SER A 15 6.52 2.11 -23.74
N SER A 16 7.34 2.19 -22.69
CA SER A 16 7.49 1.14 -21.68
C SER A 16 7.34 1.77 -20.29
N ALA A 17 6.28 1.35 -19.58
CA ALA A 17 6.13 1.59 -18.16
C ALA A 17 7.06 0.61 -17.40
N GLY A 18 8.00 1.15 -16.64
CA GLY A 18 8.95 0.41 -15.82
C GLY A 18 9.10 1.06 -14.45
N SER A 19 8.98 0.23 -13.42
CA SER A 19 9.07 0.54 -11.99
C SER A 19 10.38 1.23 -11.61
N PHE A 20 10.30 2.32 -10.84
CA PHE A 20 11.45 2.99 -10.25
C PHE A 20 11.95 2.22 -9.02
N SER A 21 13.21 1.79 -9.07
CA SER A 21 14.07 1.60 -7.91
C SER A 21 15.33 2.45 -8.13
N SER A 22 15.64 3.29 -7.15
CA SER A 22 16.67 4.32 -7.21
C SER A 22 18.04 3.78 -6.80
N ALA A 23 19.00 3.72 -7.74
CA ALA A 23 20.43 3.67 -7.44
C ALA A 23 21.28 4.06 -8.67
N GLY A 24 22.31 4.88 -8.44
CA GLY A 24 23.55 4.93 -9.25
C GLY A 24 23.63 5.97 -10.36
N GLY A 25 24.14 7.17 -10.03
CA GLY A 25 24.58 8.15 -11.03
C GLY A 25 25.88 7.71 -11.72
N TYR A 26 25.90 7.82 -13.05
CA TYR A 26 27.07 7.64 -13.91
C TYR A 26 27.59 9.00 -14.38
N ALA A 27 28.90 9.24 -14.29
CA ALA A 27 29.57 10.34 -14.99
C ALA A 27 30.83 9.83 -15.72
N GLY A 28 30.85 10.01 -17.04
CA GLY A 28 32.00 9.72 -17.91
C GLY A 28 32.97 10.89 -17.97
N GLY A 29 34.27 10.59 -17.92
CA GLY A 29 35.34 11.58 -17.83
C GLY A 29 35.71 12.26 -19.15
N TYR A 30 36.08 13.54 -19.04
CA TYR A 30 36.92 14.24 -20.02
C TYR A 30 37.96 15.11 -19.28
N SER A 31 39.22 14.97 -19.68
CA SER A 31 40.40 15.62 -19.08
C SER A 31 40.65 17.03 -19.61
N THR A 32 41.02 18.01 -18.77
CA THR A 32 42.04 19.04 -19.09
C THR A 32 42.50 19.90 -17.89
N GLY A 33 43.83 19.88 -17.63
CA GLY A 33 44.75 20.99 -17.27
C GLY A 33 44.37 22.12 -16.27
N GLY A 34 45.04 22.17 -15.10
CA GLY A 34 44.82 23.18 -14.04
C GLY A 34 45.74 24.41 -13.98
N PHE A 35 45.64 25.20 -12.90
CA PHE A 35 46.62 26.17 -12.37
C PHE A 35 46.26 26.62 -10.93
N THR A 36 47.26 26.82 -10.06
CA THR A 36 47.15 27.23 -8.64
C THR A 36 47.45 28.73 -8.42
N GLY A 37 46.78 29.38 -7.46
CA GLY A 37 47.20 30.67 -6.89
C GLY A 37 46.46 31.03 -5.59
N GLY A 38 47.20 31.33 -4.52
CA GLY A 38 46.66 31.68 -3.18
C GLY A 38 46.95 33.11 -2.73
N TYR A 39 46.22 33.60 -1.72
CA TYR A 39 46.49 34.85 -1.00
C TYR A 39 46.11 34.75 0.48
N GLY A 40 46.92 35.34 1.37
CA GLY A 40 46.71 35.38 2.82
C GLY A 40 46.72 36.80 3.40
N GLY A 41 46.06 36.99 4.55
CA GLY A 41 46.02 38.23 5.36
C GLY A 41 45.84 37.92 6.86
N SER A 42 46.38 38.78 7.75
CA SER A 42 46.49 38.55 9.21
C SER A 42 45.30 39.11 10.03
N TRP A 43 44.86 38.37 11.04
CA TRP A 43 43.74 38.72 11.94
C TRP A 43 44.21 39.33 13.28
N THR A 44 43.41 40.25 13.85
CA THR A 44 43.61 40.86 15.19
C THR A 44 42.46 40.44 16.12
N SER A 45 42.74 39.99 17.35
CA SER A 45 41.75 39.53 18.33
C SER A 45 41.48 40.53 19.47
N CYS A 46 40.20 40.76 19.84
CA CYS A 46 39.73 41.47 21.04
C CYS A 46 39.24 40.48 22.12
N GLU A 47 39.42 40.81 23.40
CA GLU A 47 39.06 39.95 24.55
C GLU A 47 37.60 40.07 25.04
N GLU A 48 36.87 41.15 24.71
CA GLU A 48 35.51 41.39 25.24
C GLU A 48 34.46 41.64 24.14
N MET A 49 34.53 42.77 23.42
CA MET A 49 33.55 43.09 22.36
C MET A 49 34.21 43.85 21.20
N TYR A 50 33.87 43.47 19.97
CA TYR A 50 34.27 44.17 18.76
C TYR A 50 33.21 45.23 18.41
N CYS A 51 33.66 46.48 18.25
CA CYS A 51 32.86 47.59 17.78
C CYS A 51 33.19 47.90 16.32
N TYR A 52 32.19 47.72 15.48
CA TYR A 52 32.21 48.10 14.07
C TYR A 52 31.61 49.49 13.94
N GLY A 53 32.39 50.44 13.42
CA GLY A 53 31.87 51.77 13.13
C GLY A 53 31.16 51.75 11.78
N THR A 54 29.84 51.92 11.78
CA THR A 54 29.06 52.10 10.56
C THR A 54 29.38 53.49 9.99
N ALA A 55 29.95 53.54 8.79
CA ALA A 55 30.17 54.80 8.08
C ALA A 55 28.86 55.19 7.37
N TYR A 56 28.52 56.48 7.40
CA TYR A 56 27.32 57.00 6.75
C TYR A 56 27.73 58.09 5.76
N LEU A 57 27.12 58.06 4.58
CA LEU A 57 27.15 59.15 3.60
C LEU A 57 26.43 60.38 4.18
N ASP A 58 26.68 61.56 3.59
CA ASP A 58 26.09 62.83 4.07
C ASP A 58 24.55 62.86 4.02
N ASN A 59 23.94 62.00 3.20
CA ASN A 59 22.49 61.83 3.08
C ASN A 59 21.88 60.88 4.14
N GLY A 60 22.70 60.25 4.99
CA GLY A 60 22.26 59.32 6.04
C GLY A 60 22.16 57.85 5.59
N GLU A 61 22.53 57.53 4.35
CA GLU A 61 22.68 56.13 3.90
C GLU A 61 24.01 55.54 4.38
N VAL A 62 24.04 54.24 4.65
CA VAL A 62 25.25 53.54 5.08
C VAL A 62 26.24 53.45 3.90
N ASP A 63 27.45 53.95 4.11
CA ASP A 63 28.58 53.78 3.21
C ASP A 63 29.24 52.43 3.51
N TRP A 64 28.79 51.39 2.83
CA TRP A 64 29.26 50.02 3.08
C TRP A 64 30.75 49.86 2.75
N ASP A 65 31.25 50.51 1.72
CA ASP A 65 32.66 50.45 1.33
C ASP A 65 33.56 51.07 2.41
N ALA A 66 33.15 52.22 2.97
CA ALA A 66 33.86 52.84 4.08
C ALA A 66 33.69 52.08 5.40
N THR A 67 32.54 51.42 5.60
CA THR A 67 32.27 50.58 6.77
C THR A 67 33.16 49.34 6.79
N TYR A 68 33.37 48.70 5.64
CA TYR A 68 34.29 47.57 5.50
C TYR A 68 35.77 47.97 5.58
N ALA A 69 36.10 49.23 5.25
CA ALA A 69 37.45 49.77 5.41
C ALA A 69 37.73 50.31 6.82
N ALA A 70 36.71 50.44 7.68
CA ALA A 70 36.86 50.96 9.03
C ALA A 70 37.55 49.93 9.94
N ASN A 71 38.64 50.35 10.59
CA ASN A 71 39.36 49.49 11.53
C ASN A 71 38.45 49.07 12.69
N VAL A 72 38.35 47.77 12.95
CA VAL A 72 37.62 47.23 14.10
C VAL A 72 38.26 47.73 15.39
N THR A 73 37.44 48.26 16.31
CA THR A 73 37.90 48.73 17.63
C THR A 73 37.33 47.84 18.73
N CYS A 74 38.01 47.70 19.87
CA CYS A 74 37.49 46.93 21.01
C CYS A 74 36.77 47.86 22.02
N SER A 75 35.66 47.42 22.62
CA SER A 75 35.00 48.09 23.76
C SER A 75 34.62 47.10 24.86
N THR A 76 34.27 47.60 26.04
CA THR A 76 33.81 46.82 27.20
C THR A 76 32.27 46.86 27.27
N TYR A 77 31.62 45.80 27.76
CA TYR A 77 30.15 45.70 27.85
C TYR A 77 29.50 46.93 28.53
N ASP A 78 30.10 47.41 29.61
CA ASP A 78 29.57 48.55 30.41
C ASP A 78 29.59 49.90 29.66
N LYS A 79 30.46 50.03 28.65
CA LYS A 79 30.62 51.27 27.87
C LYS A 79 29.82 51.26 26.58
N GLY A 80 29.51 50.08 26.05
CA GLY A 80 28.89 49.91 24.73
C GLY A 80 29.79 50.42 23.60
N CYS A 81 29.30 50.33 22.35
CA CYS A 81 29.96 50.98 21.22
C CYS A 81 29.53 52.46 21.12
N PRO A 82 30.44 53.39 20.78
CA PRO A 82 30.08 54.80 20.61
C PRO A 82 29.17 54.98 19.38
N CYS A 83 27.92 55.39 19.59
CA CYS A 83 26.96 55.62 18.50
C CYS A 83 27.22 56.93 17.77
N ASN A 84 26.92 56.93 16.47
CA ASN A 84 26.88 58.16 15.69
C ASN A 84 25.64 58.98 16.06
N GLU A 85 25.79 59.95 16.96
CA GLU A 85 24.68 60.76 17.48
C GLU A 85 23.83 61.46 16.41
N LYS A 86 24.34 61.62 15.18
CA LYS A 86 23.59 62.21 14.07
C LYS A 86 22.51 61.24 13.54
N TRP A 87 22.83 59.96 13.40
CA TRP A 87 22.02 58.98 12.65
C TRP A 87 21.51 57.81 13.49
N GLU A 88 22.15 57.54 14.64
CA GLU A 88 21.84 56.42 15.51
C GLU A 88 21.36 56.91 16.89
N LEU A 89 20.54 56.09 17.56
CA LEU A 89 20.12 56.23 18.94
C LEU A 89 20.65 55.03 19.73
N ALA A 90 21.20 55.29 20.92
CA ALA A 90 21.58 54.23 21.84
C ALA A 90 20.31 53.65 22.50
N CYS A 91 19.97 52.41 22.19
CA CYS A 91 18.91 51.64 22.83
C CYS A 91 19.53 50.72 23.89
N GLU A 92 18.89 50.62 25.05
CA GLU A 92 19.24 49.62 26.07
C GLU A 92 18.41 48.38 25.81
N SER A 93 19.07 47.30 25.38
CA SER A 93 18.46 45.99 25.19
C SER A 93 19.34 44.95 25.89
N TYR A 94 18.75 44.16 26.79
CA TYR A 94 19.45 43.15 27.61
C TYR A 94 20.64 43.68 28.43
N GLY A 95 20.58 44.93 28.92
CA GLY A 95 21.67 45.54 29.69
C GLY A 95 22.88 45.97 28.85
N MET A 96 22.80 45.85 27.52
CA MET A 96 23.81 46.35 26.58
C MET A 96 23.29 47.60 25.86
N LYS A 97 24.20 48.55 25.60
CA LYS A 97 23.90 49.74 24.79
C LYS A 97 24.23 49.44 23.33
N VAL A 98 23.20 49.31 22.51
CA VAL A 98 23.30 49.08 21.06
C VAL A 98 22.85 50.32 20.30
N CYS A 99 23.55 50.63 19.22
CA CYS A 99 23.26 51.77 18.35
C CYS A 99 22.29 51.31 17.26
N ILE A 100 21.07 51.82 17.27
CA ILE A 100 20.04 51.52 16.27
C ILE A 100 19.75 52.79 15.49
N SER A 101 19.47 52.67 14.19
CA SER A 101 19.08 53.83 13.38
C SER A 101 17.89 54.56 14.02
N LYS A 102 17.95 55.89 14.07
CA LYS A 102 16.83 56.70 14.58
C LYS A 102 15.52 56.50 13.80
N SER A 103 15.57 55.97 12.58
CA SER A 103 14.38 55.66 11.79
C SER A 103 13.60 54.44 12.28
N GLU A 104 14.24 53.53 13.02
CA GLU A 104 13.64 52.25 13.41
C GLU A 104 12.99 52.30 14.80
N GLY A 105 13.47 53.18 15.70
CA GLY A 105 13.00 53.24 17.09
C GLY A 105 13.46 52.02 17.93
N CYS A 106 13.38 52.11 19.26
CA CYS A 106 13.74 50.99 20.12
C CYS A 106 12.53 50.04 20.26
N TYR A 107 12.69 48.77 19.88
CA TYR A 107 11.67 47.72 19.95
C TYR A 107 11.46 47.22 21.39
N ASP A 108 10.18 47.07 21.83
CA ASP A 108 9.80 46.48 23.12
C ASP A 108 9.36 45.00 22.90
N PRO A 109 10.11 44.01 23.41
CA PRO A 109 9.81 42.59 23.21
C PRO A 109 8.51 42.11 23.88
N PHE A 110 7.80 42.96 24.62
CA PHE A 110 6.52 42.63 25.24
C PHE A 110 5.28 43.11 24.45
N ASP A 111 5.45 43.87 23.37
CA ASP A 111 4.34 44.44 22.59
C ASP A 111 4.13 43.69 21.25
N VAL A 112 3.71 42.41 21.36
CA VAL A 112 3.37 41.57 20.20
C VAL A 112 1.85 41.53 20.00
N THR A 113 1.40 41.83 18.78
CA THR A 113 -0.01 41.77 18.40
C THR A 113 -0.26 40.52 17.56
N CYS A 114 -1.08 39.58 18.05
CA CYS A 114 -1.38 38.32 17.37
C CYS A 114 -2.60 38.41 16.46
N THR A 115 -2.64 37.55 15.44
CA THR A 115 -3.80 37.43 14.55
C THR A 115 -4.97 36.70 15.24
N ASP A 116 -6.16 36.73 14.63
CA ASP A 116 -7.35 36.07 15.19
C ASP A 116 -7.24 34.53 15.27
N GLN A 117 -6.32 33.92 14.50
CA GLN A 117 -6.05 32.49 14.50
C GLN A 117 -5.04 32.08 15.58
N GLU A 118 -4.32 33.05 16.13
CA GLU A 118 -3.32 32.85 17.16
C GLU A 118 -3.85 33.30 18.53
N GLN A 119 -3.23 32.80 19.58
CA GLN A 119 -3.36 33.29 20.94
C GLN A 119 -2.02 33.85 21.40
N LEU A 120 -2.07 35.00 22.07
CA LEU A 120 -0.88 35.60 22.67
C LEU A 120 -0.45 34.75 23.88
N CYS A 121 0.64 34.03 23.73
CA CYS A 121 1.30 33.31 24.81
C CYS A 121 2.36 34.22 25.43
N LYS A 122 2.50 34.10 26.75
CA LYS A 122 3.49 34.84 27.52
C LYS A 122 4.29 33.85 28.34
N ASP A 123 5.60 33.97 28.28
CA ASP A 123 6.49 33.44 29.29
C ASP A 123 7.09 34.59 30.09
N GLU A 124 8.04 34.30 30.96
CA GLU A 124 8.71 35.30 31.80
C GLU A 124 9.71 36.19 31.01
N TRP A 125 9.99 35.86 29.75
CA TRP A 125 11.03 36.48 28.91
C TRP A 125 10.47 37.22 27.68
N SER A 126 9.26 36.88 27.22
CA SER A 126 8.69 37.38 25.97
C SER A 126 7.18 37.20 25.88
N ALA A 127 6.57 37.84 24.87
CA ALA A 127 5.26 37.48 24.37
C ALA A 127 5.40 36.97 22.92
N TYR A 128 4.71 35.88 22.58
CA TYR A 128 4.73 35.30 21.23
C TYR A 128 3.34 34.79 20.84
N CYS A 129 3.11 34.64 19.54
CA CYS A 129 1.83 34.15 19.01
C CYS A 129 1.88 32.64 18.85
N TRP A 130 0.83 31.95 19.30
CA TRP A 130 0.70 30.50 19.25
C TRP A 130 -0.60 30.12 18.55
N ASP A 131 -0.54 29.19 17.61
CA ASP A 131 -1.72 28.79 16.86
C ASP A 131 -2.73 28.06 17.77
N LYS A 132 -4.00 28.46 17.72
CA LYS A 132 -5.07 27.86 18.53
C LYS A 132 -5.34 26.39 18.19
N SER A 133 -4.97 25.92 17.00
CA SER A 133 -5.14 24.53 16.57
C SER A 133 -4.15 23.56 17.25
N TRP A 134 -3.06 24.07 17.83
CA TRP A 134 -2.04 23.27 18.52
C TRP A 134 -2.33 23.12 20.02
N GLY A 135 -3.51 23.56 20.48
CA GLY A 135 -3.93 23.48 21.86
C GLY A 135 -3.61 24.74 22.67
N GLY A 136 -3.46 24.60 23.98
CA GLY A 136 -3.07 25.70 24.88
C GLY A 136 -1.62 26.13 24.66
N CYS A 137 -1.25 27.31 25.20
CA CYS A 137 0.14 27.73 25.23
C CYS A 137 1.04 26.65 25.88
N PRO A 138 2.24 26.37 25.34
CA PRO A 138 3.20 25.49 25.98
C PRO A 138 3.48 25.93 27.42
N LEU A 139 3.59 24.96 28.32
CA LEU A 139 3.77 25.22 29.74
C LEU A 139 5.26 25.40 30.07
N TYR A 140 5.66 26.63 30.39
CA TYR A 140 7.00 26.93 30.91
C TYR A 140 6.95 27.04 32.43
N CYS A 141 7.76 26.22 33.11
CA CYS A 141 7.88 26.26 34.56
C CYS A 141 8.97 27.24 34.98
N GLY A 142 8.68 28.07 35.99
CA GLY A 142 9.67 29.02 36.52
C GLY A 142 10.84 28.32 37.20
N ALA A 143 11.90 29.07 37.54
CA ALA A 143 13.12 28.51 38.15
C ALA A 143 12.91 27.75 39.48
N GLU A 144 11.78 27.96 40.17
CA GLU A 144 11.39 27.24 41.41
C GLU A 144 10.40 26.10 41.15
N GLU A 145 10.12 25.79 39.89
CA GLU A 145 9.18 24.77 39.46
C GLU A 145 9.87 23.76 38.54
N THR A 146 9.42 22.51 38.60
CA THR A 146 9.82 21.41 37.74
C THR A 146 8.63 21.02 36.88
N TYR A 147 8.92 20.67 35.64
CA TYR A 147 7.92 20.22 34.69
C TYR A 147 7.42 18.83 35.09
N CYS A 148 6.10 18.69 35.25
CA CYS A 148 5.44 17.47 35.69
C CYS A 148 4.41 16.99 34.66
N TYR A 149 4.34 15.68 34.48
CA TYR A 149 3.25 15.02 33.78
C TYR A 149 2.53 14.07 34.73
N ARG A 150 1.21 13.95 34.55
CA ARG A 150 0.37 13.02 35.30
C ARG A 150 -0.44 12.14 34.35
N TYR A 151 -0.50 10.85 34.67
CA TYR A 151 -1.35 9.90 33.95
C TYR A 151 -2.81 10.09 34.35
N ILE A 152 -3.70 9.95 33.37
CA ILE A 152 -5.14 9.90 33.61
C ILE A 152 -5.50 8.44 33.80
N TYR A 153 -6.08 8.10 34.95
CA TYR A 153 -6.56 6.76 35.25
C TYR A 153 -8.05 6.68 34.98
N ASP A 154 -8.50 5.53 34.48
CA ASP A 154 -9.92 5.25 34.36
C ASP A 154 -10.55 4.88 35.73
N ALA A 155 -11.84 4.56 35.72
CA ALA A 155 -12.56 4.19 36.95
C ALA A 155 -12.07 2.87 37.59
N THR A 156 -11.27 2.07 36.89
CA THR A 156 -10.70 0.80 37.37
C THR A 156 -9.29 0.95 37.92
N GLY A 157 -8.66 2.11 37.72
CA GLY A 157 -7.28 2.38 38.13
C GLY A 157 -6.23 1.98 37.10
N GLU A 158 -6.65 1.68 35.86
CA GLU A 158 -5.73 1.47 34.74
C GLU A 158 -5.40 2.81 34.07
N VAL A 159 -4.17 2.94 33.57
CA VAL A 159 -3.71 4.13 32.84
C VAL A 159 -4.50 4.22 31.54
N ASN A 160 -5.21 5.33 31.33
CA ASN A 160 -5.88 5.62 30.08
C ASN A 160 -4.88 6.23 29.08
N TRP A 161 -4.21 5.37 28.33
CA TRP A 161 -3.24 5.76 27.29
C TRP A 161 -3.83 6.61 26.15
N THR A 162 -5.16 6.71 26.04
CA THR A 162 -5.83 7.51 25.00
C THR A 162 -6.19 8.92 25.46
N ALA A 163 -6.14 9.19 26.76
CA ALA A 163 -6.32 10.54 27.28
C ALA A 163 -4.97 11.28 27.27
N PRO A 164 -4.92 12.54 26.80
CA PRO A 164 -3.68 13.30 26.80
C PRO A 164 -3.16 13.43 28.24
N MET A 165 -1.86 13.18 28.43
CA MET A 165 -1.22 13.38 29.72
C MET A 165 -1.44 14.82 30.17
N THR A 166 -1.70 15.03 31.47
CA THR A 166 -1.86 16.39 31.99
C THR A 166 -0.49 16.93 32.37
N GLU A 167 -0.04 17.94 31.64
CA GLU A 167 1.20 18.67 31.91
C GLU A 167 0.92 19.84 32.88
N PHE A 168 1.77 20.00 33.89
CA PHE A 168 1.67 21.09 34.86
C PHE A 168 3.03 21.35 35.54
N CYS A 169 3.19 22.49 36.22
CA CYS A 169 4.41 22.84 36.94
C CYS A 169 4.26 22.49 38.42
N GLY A 170 5.17 21.67 38.93
CA GLY A 170 5.25 21.32 40.35
C GLY A 170 6.42 22.05 41.02
N ASN A 171 6.31 22.49 42.26
CA ASN A 171 7.44 23.17 42.92
C ASN A 171 8.63 22.20 43.10
N VAL A 172 9.86 22.63 42.75
CA VAL A 172 11.08 21.79 42.81
C VAL A 172 11.33 21.19 44.20
N THR A 173 10.91 21.90 45.25
CA THR A 173 11.09 21.47 46.65
C THR A 173 10.09 20.38 47.05
N THR A 174 8.85 20.46 46.56
CA THR A 174 7.82 19.45 46.84
C THR A 174 7.81 18.30 45.83
N GLY A 175 8.40 18.50 44.64
CA GLY A 175 8.34 17.59 43.50
C GLY A 175 6.93 17.51 42.90
N CYS A 176 6.75 16.60 41.94
CA CYS A 176 5.46 16.42 41.27
C CYS A 176 4.41 15.80 42.23
N PRO A 177 3.21 16.40 42.38
CA PRO A 177 2.10 15.84 43.13
C PRO A 177 1.48 14.66 42.37
N CYS A 178 1.74 13.46 42.87
CA CYS A 178 1.20 12.23 42.30
C CYS A 178 -0.22 11.94 42.80
N ASP A 179 -1.02 11.25 41.99
CA ASP A 179 -2.31 10.74 42.43
C ASP A 179 -2.09 9.74 43.58
N ALA A 180 -2.46 10.13 44.80
CA ALA A 180 -2.22 9.31 45.99
C ALA A 180 -2.93 7.94 45.94
N THR A 181 -3.93 7.75 45.08
CA THR A 181 -4.65 6.49 44.89
C THR A 181 -3.86 5.58 43.96
N TRP A 182 -3.48 6.08 42.78
CA TRP A 182 -3.02 5.26 41.65
C TRP A 182 -1.53 5.35 41.37
N GLU A 183 -0.85 6.37 41.89
CA GLU A 183 0.56 6.64 41.62
C GLU A 183 1.37 6.59 42.92
N HIS A 184 2.63 6.19 42.81
CA HIS A 184 3.65 6.51 43.80
C HIS A 184 4.65 7.49 43.22
N LYS A 185 5.22 8.31 44.10
CA LYS A 185 6.28 9.24 43.76
C LYS A 185 7.57 8.46 43.61
N CYS A 186 8.10 8.40 42.40
CA CYS A 186 9.45 7.94 42.15
C CYS A 186 10.40 9.12 42.27
N THR A 187 11.57 8.88 42.85
CA THR A 187 12.63 9.88 42.93
C THR A 187 13.87 9.25 42.34
N ASP A 188 14.48 9.95 41.40
CA ASP A 188 15.79 9.59 40.88
C ASP A 188 16.79 9.73 42.03
N ALA A 189 17.43 8.63 42.40
CA ALA A 189 18.41 8.65 43.48
C ALA A 189 19.69 9.43 43.12
N ALA A 190 20.03 9.52 41.82
CA ALA A 190 21.23 10.19 41.32
C ALA A 190 21.02 11.70 41.14
N TYR A 191 19.84 12.13 40.68
CA TYR A 191 19.59 13.52 40.30
C TYR A 191 18.54 14.25 41.16
N GLY A 192 17.83 13.54 42.05
CA GLY A 192 16.83 14.14 42.94
C GLY A 192 15.54 14.61 42.26
N TYR A 193 15.40 14.42 40.94
CA TYR A 193 14.14 14.66 40.23
C TYR A 193 13.10 13.62 40.62
N SER A 194 11.84 14.03 40.71
CA SER A 194 10.75 13.14 41.08
C SER A 194 9.62 13.16 40.06
N TRP A 195 9.12 11.99 39.68
CA TRP A 195 7.99 11.81 38.78
C TRP A 195 6.97 10.86 39.38
N CYS A 196 5.80 10.79 38.77
CA CYS A 196 4.72 9.93 39.21
C CYS A 196 4.68 8.66 38.35
N ASN A 197 4.74 7.50 39.00
CA ASN A 197 4.67 6.21 38.33
C ASN A 197 3.45 5.43 38.84
N PRO A 198 2.75 4.67 37.97
CA PRO A 198 1.63 3.84 38.40
C PRO A 198 2.05 2.87 39.51
N LYS A 199 1.22 2.69 40.54
CA LYS A 199 1.48 1.73 41.63
C LYS A 199 1.55 0.28 41.19
N SER A 200 1.02 -0.02 40.00
CA SER A 200 1.13 -1.33 39.36
C SER A 200 2.53 -1.64 38.84
N SER A 201 3.43 -0.65 38.76
CA SER A 201 4.81 -0.84 38.29
C SER A 201 5.81 -0.27 39.31
N PRO A 202 6.84 -1.03 39.74
CA PRO A 202 7.86 -0.50 40.63
C PRO A 202 8.55 0.72 39.99
N CYS A 203 9.07 1.63 40.81
CA CYS A 203 9.90 2.72 40.28
C CYS A 203 11.09 2.13 39.51
N PRO A 204 11.34 2.59 38.27
CA PRO A 204 12.60 2.31 37.59
C PRO A 204 13.76 2.69 38.51
N ILE A 205 14.77 1.83 38.59
CA ILE A 205 15.97 2.10 39.38
C ILE A 205 16.90 2.93 38.48
N THR A 206 17.32 4.10 38.95
CA THR A 206 18.43 4.81 38.32
C THR A 206 19.71 4.46 39.06
N CYS A 207 20.68 3.87 38.37
CA CYS A 207 22.01 3.62 38.93
C CYS A 207 22.90 4.86 38.78
N GLY A 208 23.83 5.05 39.70
CA GLY A 208 24.83 6.13 39.59
C GLY A 208 25.71 5.95 38.35
N MET A 209 26.44 7.01 37.94
CA MET A 209 27.32 6.94 36.75
C MET A 209 28.42 5.87 36.85
N ASP A 210 28.77 5.44 38.07
CA ASP A 210 29.78 4.39 38.33
C ASP A 210 29.15 3.00 38.59
N GLU A 211 27.85 2.86 38.32
CA GLU A 211 27.06 1.65 38.55
C GLU A 211 26.33 1.22 37.26
N GLN A 212 26.14 -0.08 37.09
CA GLN A 212 25.36 -0.70 36.02
C GLN A 212 24.07 -1.31 36.57
N VAL A 213 23.02 -1.28 35.76
CA VAL A 213 21.74 -1.94 36.08
C VAL A 213 21.88 -3.44 35.77
N CYS A 214 21.74 -4.26 36.80
CA CYS A 214 21.70 -5.71 36.69
C CYS A 214 20.25 -6.21 36.75
N TYR A 215 19.87 -7.01 35.76
CA TYR A 215 18.59 -7.69 35.69
C TYR A 215 18.73 -9.11 36.22
N THR A 216 17.79 -9.54 37.06
CA THR A 216 17.69 -10.93 37.52
C THR A 216 16.51 -11.60 36.84
N THR A 217 16.73 -12.79 36.30
CA THR A 217 15.68 -13.60 35.69
C THR A 217 15.01 -14.43 36.78
N PRO A 218 13.69 -14.34 36.97
CA PRO A 218 12.99 -15.24 37.87
C PRO A 218 12.92 -16.63 37.22
N TYR A 219 13.09 -17.68 38.02
CA TYR A 219 13.04 -19.07 37.58
C TYR A 219 11.86 -19.79 38.23
N ASP A 220 11.24 -20.70 37.49
CA ASP A 220 10.23 -21.60 38.04
C ASP A 220 10.85 -22.74 38.86
N SER A 221 10.02 -23.62 39.43
CA SER A 221 10.48 -24.74 40.24
C SER A 221 11.27 -25.81 39.46
N GLU A 222 11.20 -25.79 38.13
CA GLU A 222 11.90 -26.73 37.25
C GLU A 222 13.23 -26.13 36.73
N GLY A 223 13.49 -24.85 37.03
CA GLY A 223 14.71 -24.14 36.68
C GLY A 223 14.66 -23.45 35.32
N TYR A 224 13.48 -23.37 34.69
CA TYR A 224 13.29 -22.59 33.47
C TYR A 224 12.99 -21.11 33.81
N PRO A 225 13.42 -20.16 32.97
CA PRO A 225 13.04 -18.76 33.12
C PRO A 225 11.51 -18.57 33.15
N ASP A 226 10.98 -17.97 34.22
CA ASP A 226 9.58 -17.59 34.35
C ASP A 226 9.36 -16.20 33.74
N TRP A 227 9.13 -16.16 32.43
CA TRP A 227 8.86 -14.91 31.70
C TRP A 227 7.57 -14.20 32.14
N THR A 228 6.74 -14.82 32.99
CA THR A 228 5.51 -14.21 33.53
C THR A 228 5.76 -13.43 34.81
N ALA A 229 6.88 -13.68 35.49
CA ALA A 229 7.33 -12.90 36.63
C ALA A 229 8.22 -11.73 36.16
N GLN A 230 8.00 -10.54 36.71
CA GLN A 230 8.88 -9.40 36.44
C GLN A 230 10.25 -9.65 37.07
N GLY A 231 11.31 -9.61 36.27
CA GLY A 231 12.68 -9.62 36.76
C GLY A 231 12.96 -8.45 37.70
N THR A 232 13.77 -8.67 38.73
CA THR A 232 14.17 -7.59 39.64
C THR A 232 15.42 -6.89 39.13
N GLN A 233 15.41 -5.55 39.21
CA GLN A 233 16.55 -4.72 38.86
C GLN A 233 17.35 -4.36 40.12
N SER A 234 18.68 -4.40 40.03
CA SER A 234 19.60 -3.97 41.09
C SER A 234 20.79 -3.20 40.51
N CYS A 235 21.35 -2.25 41.26
CA CYS A 235 22.59 -1.58 40.85
C CYS A 235 23.80 -2.37 41.34
N GLN A 236 24.78 -2.57 40.46
CA GLN A 236 26.10 -3.09 40.80
C GLN A 236 27.15 -2.12 40.30
N SER A 237 28.34 -2.09 40.91
CA SER A 237 29.41 -1.24 40.39
C SER A 237 29.76 -1.62 38.94
N GLN A 238 30.16 -0.66 38.12
CA GLN A 238 30.54 -0.90 36.71
C GLN A 238 31.74 -1.87 36.58
N SER A 239 32.50 -2.09 37.66
CA SER A 239 33.62 -3.04 37.74
C SER A 239 33.26 -4.41 38.34
N SER A 240 32.02 -4.61 38.80
CA SER A 240 31.53 -5.88 39.34
C SER A 240 30.55 -6.54 38.38
N THR A 241 30.72 -7.83 38.11
CA THR A 241 29.77 -8.64 37.33
C THR A 241 28.41 -8.71 38.03
N CYS A 242 27.33 -8.77 37.26
CA CYS A 242 25.99 -8.98 37.83
C CYS A 242 25.93 -10.35 38.53
N PRO A 243 25.33 -10.45 39.74
CA PRO A 243 25.24 -11.71 40.46
C PRO A 243 24.27 -12.67 39.78
N CYS A 244 24.75 -13.88 39.44
CA CYS A 244 23.91 -14.97 38.92
C CYS A 244 23.14 -15.67 40.04
N ASP A 245 21.95 -16.19 39.73
CA ASP A 245 21.22 -17.07 40.65
C ASP A 245 22.02 -18.37 40.87
N PRO A 246 22.54 -18.64 42.08
CA PRO A 246 23.45 -19.76 42.30
C PRO A 246 22.78 -21.13 42.12
N ASN A 247 21.45 -21.20 42.14
CA ASN A 247 20.71 -22.45 41.95
C ASN A 247 20.49 -22.72 40.46
N PHE A 248 20.08 -21.71 39.70
CA PHE A 248 19.57 -21.87 38.33
C PHE A 248 20.51 -21.38 37.25
N GLU A 249 21.52 -20.57 37.59
CA GLU A 249 22.47 -19.98 36.67
C GLU A 249 23.92 -20.33 37.04
N GLU A 250 24.76 -20.39 36.02
CA GLU A 250 26.22 -20.47 36.12
C GLU A 250 26.83 -19.21 35.49
N LEU A 251 27.86 -18.66 36.13
CA LEU A 251 28.59 -17.51 35.60
C LEU A 251 29.53 -18.01 34.50
N CYS A 252 29.28 -17.60 33.27
CA CYS A 252 30.10 -17.91 32.12
C CYS A 252 31.04 -16.75 31.81
N ASP A 253 32.33 -17.00 31.98
CA ASP A 253 33.39 -16.08 31.60
C ASP A 253 33.77 -16.31 30.14
N THR A 254 33.57 -15.30 29.31
CA THR A 254 34.09 -15.28 27.93
C THR A 254 35.12 -14.16 27.79
N GLU A 255 35.83 -14.15 26.67
CA GLU A 255 36.70 -13.02 26.32
C GLU A 255 35.96 -11.67 26.19
N TRP A 256 34.62 -11.71 26.08
CA TRP A 256 33.73 -10.55 25.96
C TRP A 256 33.15 -10.06 27.31
N GLY A 257 33.48 -10.74 28.41
CA GLY A 257 32.94 -10.48 29.75
C GLY A 257 32.19 -11.66 30.35
N SER A 258 31.71 -11.49 31.58
CA SER A 258 30.98 -12.52 32.31
C SER A 258 29.47 -12.33 32.17
N TYR A 259 28.72 -13.38 31.86
CA TYR A 259 27.25 -13.38 31.85
C TYR A 259 26.69 -14.61 32.58
N CYS A 260 25.43 -14.56 32.98
CA CYS A 260 24.76 -15.66 33.66
C CYS A 260 24.02 -16.54 32.65
N GLN A 261 24.43 -17.81 32.52
CA GLN A 261 23.73 -18.78 31.69
C GLN A 261 22.92 -19.73 32.57
N THR A 262 21.68 -19.99 32.20
CA THR A 262 20.88 -20.98 32.93
C THR A 262 21.48 -22.38 32.78
N LYS A 263 21.58 -23.10 33.90
CA LYS A 263 22.09 -24.48 33.97
C LYS A 263 21.22 -25.46 33.20
N VAL A 264 19.98 -25.10 32.87
CA VAL A 264 19.05 -25.94 32.12
C VAL A 264 19.43 -26.03 30.64
N TYR A 265 20.15 -25.04 30.09
CA TYR A 265 20.63 -25.04 28.70
C TYR A 265 22.06 -25.58 28.55
N GLY A 266 22.62 -26.23 29.57
CA GLY A 266 23.96 -26.81 29.54
C GLY A 266 25.03 -25.95 30.24
N SER A 267 26.26 -26.45 30.24
CA SER A 267 27.45 -25.75 30.76
C SER A 267 27.90 -24.62 29.83
N CYS A 268 28.68 -23.67 30.36
CA CYS A 268 29.23 -22.56 29.59
C CYS A 268 29.93 -23.03 28.29
N PRO A 269 29.73 -22.34 27.16
CA PRO A 269 30.39 -22.66 25.90
C PRO A 269 31.91 -22.68 26.06
N ILE A 270 32.56 -23.74 25.59
CA ILE A 270 34.02 -23.86 25.62
C ILE A 270 34.64 -23.19 24.38
N SER A 271 35.79 -22.51 24.56
CA SER A 271 36.58 -21.98 23.44
C SER A 271 37.84 -22.83 23.27
N CYS A 272 38.05 -23.38 22.07
CA CYS A 272 39.19 -24.24 21.74
C CYS A 272 40.36 -23.42 21.17
N SER A 273 41.61 -23.82 21.44
CA SER A 273 42.78 -23.17 20.85
C SER A 273 42.94 -23.48 19.35
N GLU A 274 43.76 -22.72 18.63
CA GLU A 274 43.97 -22.85 17.17
C GLU A 274 44.46 -24.25 16.71
N ASP A 275 45.04 -25.04 17.61
CA ASP A 275 45.50 -26.42 17.36
C ASP A 275 44.47 -27.50 17.76
N GLN A 276 43.28 -27.07 18.16
CA GLN A 276 42.18 -27.91 18.58
C GLN A 276 40.96 -27.71 17.67
N ILE A 277 40.29 -28.81 17.33
CA ILE A 277 38.98 -28.80 16.69
C ILE A 277 37.91 -28.92 17.77
N TYR A 278 36.84 -28.17 17.56
CA TYR A 278 35.66 -28.19 18.40
C TYR A 278 34.83 -29.45 18.10
N CYS A 279 34.49 -30.23 19.13
CA CYS A 279 33.84 -31.52 18.99
C CYS A 279 32.56 -31.60 19.82
N TYR A 280 31.49 -32.08 19.18
CA TYR A 280 30.22 -32.40 19.83
C TYR A 280 30.15 -33.89 20.11
N GLU A 281 30.07 -34.29 21.39
CA GLU A 281 29.74 -35.65 21.77
C GLU A 281 28.21 -35.81 21.73
N THR A 282 27.70 -36.58 20.77
CA THR A 282 26.27 -36.87 20.66
C THR A 282 25.81 -37.74 21.83
N PRO A 283 24.79 -37.33 22.60
CA PRO A 283 24.23 -38.16 23.65
C PRO A 283 23.42 -39.31 23.04
N TYR A 284 23.68 -40.53 23.50
CA TYR A 284 22.92 -41.72 23.13
C TYR A 284 22.17 -42.25 24.34
N ASP A 285 20.93 -42.68 24.14
CA ASP A 285 20.18 -43.41 25.15
C ASP A 285 20.79 -44.82 25.39
N GLN A 286 20.28 -45.54 26.38
CA GLN A 286 20.75 -46.90 26.68
C GLN A 286 20.50 -47.92 25.55
N SER A 287 19.67 -47.57 24.56
CA SER A 287 19.34 -48.39 23.40
C SER A 287 20.23 -48.10 22.19
N GLY A 288 21.08 -47.08 22.25
CA GLY A 288 21.96 -46.67 21.16
C GLY A 288 21.29 -45.75 20.13
N ASN A 289 20.12 -45.19 20.46
CA ASN A 289 19.52 -44.13 19.66
C ASN A 289 20.06 -42.79 20.12
N MET A 290 20.18 -41.84 19.19
CA MET A 290 20.50 -40.45 19.56
C MET A 290 19.40 -39.91 20.47
N ASP A 291 19.78 -39.47 21.66
CA ASP A 291 18.89 -38.79 22.60
C ASP A 291 18.87 -37.32 22.26
N TRP A 292 17.95 -36.92 21.39
CA TRP A 292 17.80 -35.52 20.96
C TRP A 292 17.50 -34.55 22.12
N ASN A 293 17.09 -35.06 23.29
CA ASN A 293 16.85 -34.26 24.49
C ASN A 293 18.00 -34.37 25.52
N GLY A 294 19.02 -35.18 25.23
CA GLY A 294 20.21 -35.29 26.06
C GLY A 294 21.06 -34.02 25.97
N VAL A 295 21.77 -33.71 27.05
CA VAL A 295 22.72 -32.60 27.05
C VAL A 295 23.90 -32.98 26.16
N TRP A 296 24.09 -32.23 25.07
CA TRP A 296 25.22 -32.38 24.18
C TRP A 296 26.48 -31.90 24.88
N LYS A 297 27.53 -32.73 24.89
CA LYS A 297 28.77 -32.40 25.57
C LYS A 297 29.78 -31.88 24.57
N GLU A 298 30.14 -30.63 24.74
CA GLU A 298 31.16 -29.97 23.92
C GLU A 298 32.55 -30.29 24.50
N THR A 299 33.49 -30.67 23.64
CA THR A 299 34.90 -30.89 24.02
C THR A 299 35.85 -30.34 22.95
N CYS A 300 37.05 -29.93 23.35
CA CYS A 300 38.12 -29.61 22.42
C CYS A 300 39.01 -30.85 22.22
N ALA A 301 39.25 -31.24 20.96
CA ALA A 301 40.16 -32.32 20.60
C ALA A 301 41.27 -31.79 19.69
N SER A 302 42.44 -32.42 19.65
CA SER A 302 43.50 -31.98 18.73
C SER A 302 43.09 -32.21 17.27
N ILE A 303 43.38 -31.26 16.38
CA ILE A 303 43.11 -31.40 14.93
C ILE A 303 43.76 -32.67 14.36
N THR A 304 44.92 -33.11 14.88
CA THR A 304 45.59 -34.32 14.41
C THR A 304 44.94 -35.62 14.90
N ASP A 305 44.26 -35.58 16.04
CA ASP A 305 43.66 -36.76 16.66
C ASP A 305 42.19 -36.94 16.22
N GLY A 306 41.56 -35.86 15.74
CA GLY A 306 40.15 -35.82 15.37
C GLY A 306 39.23 -35.87 16.59
N CYS A 307 37.92 -35.76 16.37
CA CYS A 307 36.97 -35.82 17.48
C CYS A 307 36.90 -37.24 18.08
N PRO A 308 36.87 -37.38 19.42
CA PRO A 308 36.75 -38.68 20.06
C PRO A 308 35.35 -39.26 19.80
N CYS A 309 35.26 -40.34 19.03
CA CYS A 309 33.99 -41.01 18.77
C CYS A 309 33.54 -41.83 20.00
N ASN A 310 32.24 -41.86 20.25
CA ASN A 310 31.69 -42.79 21.24
C ASN A 310 31.89 -44.23 20.74
N GLU A 311 32.91 -44.94 21.23
CA GLU A 311 33.27 -46.28 20.76
C GLU A 311 32.12 -47.30 20.85
N GLN A 312 31.10 -47.06 21.68
CA GLN A 312 29.95 -47.94 21.79
C GLN A 312 29.00 -47.77 20.60
N TRP A 313 28.72 -46.54 20.17
CA TRP A 313 27.63 -46.22 19.24
C TRP A 313 28.07 -45.60 17.90
N GLU A 314 29.30 -45.11 17.82
CA GLU A 314 29.84 -44.42 16.66
C GLU A 314 31.07 -45.14 16.09
N LYS A 315 31.37 -44.87 14.82
CA LYS A 315 32.60 -45.27 14.16
C LYS A 315 33.24 -44.06 13.48
N SER A 316 34.56 -44.02 13.48
CA SER A 316 35.31 -43.02 12.74
C SER A 316 35.34 -43.38 11.25
N CYS A 317 34.96 -42.45 10.37
CA CYS A 317 35.02 -42.61 8.90
C CYS A 317 36.22 -41.87 8.25
N GLY A 318 37.34 -41.75 8.97
CA GLY A 318 38.52 -41.03 8.47
C GLY A 318 38.39 -39.50 8.56
N THR A 319 39.54 -38.83 8.60
CA THR A 319 39.73 -37.36 8.76
C THR A 319 38.81 -36.65 9.77
N GLY A 320 38.49 -37.31 10.89
CA GLY A 320 37.90 -36.66 12.07
C GLY A 320 36.37 -36.73 12.22
N TRP A 321 35.65 -37.45 11.36
CA TRP A 321 34.19 -37.57 11.46
C TRP A 321 33.75 -38.84 12.19
N CYS A 322 32.88 -38.68 13.18
CA CYS A 322 32.20 -39.76 13.90
C CYS A 322 30.78 -39.88 13.35
N ILE A 323 30.43 -41.04 12.78
CA ILE A 323 29.04 -41.32 12.38
C ILE A 323 28.47 -42.46 13.20
N PRO A 324 27.15 -42.52 13.42
CA PRO A 324 26.52 -43.65 14.07
C PRO A 324 26.86 -44.96 13.35
N LYS A 325 27.10 -46.04 14.09
CA LYS A 325 27.55 -47.32 13.51
C LYS A 325 26.58 -47.92 12.48
N TRP A 326 25.30 -47.54 12.53
CA TRP A 326 24.26 -48.00 11.61
C TRP A 326 24.30 -47.30 10.24
N ASP A 327 25.05 -46.21 10.08
CA ASP A 327 25.18 -45.49 8.82
C ASP A 327 26.48 -45.88 8.08
N SER A 328 26.51 -45.82 6.75
CA SER A 328 27.68 -46.19 5.92
C SER A 328 28.53 -44.98 5.55
N CYS A 329 29.86 -45.11 5.58
CA CYS A 329 30.74 -44.03 5.12
C CYS A 329 30.55 -43.81 3.59
N PRO A 330 30.59 -42.56 3.08
CA PRO A 330 30.49 -42.26 1.64
C PRO A 330 31.54 -43.00 0.80
N ILE A 331 31.18 -43.41 -0.44
CA ILE A 331 32.10 -44.09 -1.37
C ILE A 331 33.00 -43.07 -2.07
N ASP A 332 34.31 -43.26 -2.00
CA ASP A 332 35.30 -42.52 -2.78
C ASP A 332 35.50 -43.17 -4.17
N CYS A 333 35.09 -42.49 -5.23
CA CYS A 333 35.18 -42.96 -6.62
C CYS A 333 36.47 -42.55 -7.36
N GLY A 334 37.39 -41.83 -6.71
CA GLY A 334 38.57 -41.26 -7.37
C GLY A 334 38.19 -40.34 -8.54
N ASP A 335 38.85 -40.49 -9.69
CA ASP A 335 38.62 -39.67 -10.90
C ASP A 335 37.34 -40.04 -11.69
N ASN A 336 36.60 -41.09 -11.29
CA ASN A 336 35.37 -41.48 -11.97
C ASN A 336 34.19 -40.66 -11.44
N ILE A 337 33.26 -40.32 -12.33
CA ILE A 337 32.03 -39.60 -11.98
C ILE A 337 31.21 -40.50 -11.04
N MET A 338 30.74 -39.92 -9.93
CA MET A 338 29.83 -40.59 -9.01
C MET A 338 28.43 -40.63 -9.64
N CYS A 339 27.86 -41.82 -9.76
CA CYS A 339 26.50 -42.05 -10.19
C CYS A 339 25.61 -42.07 -8.96
N TYR A 340 24.68 -41.12 -8.90
CA TYR A 340 23.66 -41.07 -7.87
C TYR A 340 22.45 -41.87 -8.33
N HIS A 341 22.01 -42.79 -7.49
CA HIS A 341 20.78 -43.54 -7.72
C HIS A 341 19.64 -42.97 -6.88
N TYR A 342 18.42 -43.08 -7.39
CA TYR A 342 17.19 -42.64 -6.73
C TYR A 342 16.99 -43.30 -5.35
N SER A 343 17.45 -44.55 -5.17
CA SER A 343 17.39 -45.25 -3.87
C SER A 343 18.32 -44.67 -2.79
N GLY A 344 19.14 -43.66 -3.11
CA GLY A 344 20.18 -43.12 -2.24
C GLY A 344 21.50 -43.89 -2.33
N ASN A 345 21.56 -44.97 -3.12
CA ASN A 345 22.81 -45.66 -3.39
C ASN A 345 23.73 -44.80 -4.27
N GLN A 346 25.04 -44.94 -4.03
CA GLN A 346 26.07 -44.32 -4.85
C GLN A 346 26.89 -45.42 -5.53
N SER A 347 27.17 -45.24 -6.82
CA SER A 347 28.08 -46.10 -7.56
C SER A 347 29.08 -45.27 -8.37
N CYS A 348 30.16 -45.87 -8.84
CA CYS A 348 31.12 -45.16 -9.68
C CYS A 348 30.83 -45.44 -11.16
N ALA A 349 30.81 -44.40 -11.99
CA ALA A 349 30.60 -44.51 -13.42
C ALA A 349 31.67 -45.38 -14.09
N THR A 350 31.26 -46.15 -15.09
CA THR A 350 32.19 -46.91 -15.95
C THR A 350 32.50 -46.13 -17.23
N SER A 351 33.39 -46.66 -18.07
CA SER A 351 33.64 -46.09 -19.40
C SER A 351 32.41 -46.07 -20.31
N ALA A 352 31.35 -46.82 -19.99
CA ALA A 352 30.06 -46.82 -20.68
C ALA A 352 29.04 -45.83 -20.07
N GLY A 353 29.37 -45.14 -18.98
CA GLY A 353 28.45 -44.32 -18.20
C GLY A 353 27.97 -45.00 -16.91
N CYS A 354 26.87 -44.49 -16.37
CA CYS A 354 26.23 -44.99 -15.15
C CYS A 354 25.41 -46.26 -15.40
N THR A 355 25.42 -47.18 -14.43
CA THR A 355 24.61 -48.41 -14.49
C THR A 355 23.36 -48.21 -13.63
N CYS A 356 22.22 -47.97 -14.27
CA CYS A 356 21.01 -47.51 -13.59
C CYS A 356 20.24 -48.63 -12.87
N GLU A 357 19.58 -48.26 -11.77
CA GLU A 357 18.71 -49.16 -11.01
C GLU A 357 17.38 -49.42 -11.74
N ALA A 358 16.61 -50.40 -11.27
CA ALA A 358 15.43 -50.91 -11.98
C ALA A 358 14.29 -49.87 -12.12
N ASP A 359 14.27 -48.88 -11.24
CA ASP A 359 13.35 -47.74 -11.18
C ASP A 359 13.88 -46.49 -11.91
N GLU A 360 14.97 -46.63 -12.66
CA GLU A 360 15.59 -45.56 -13.44
C GLU A 360 15.56 -45.88 -14.94
N TYR A 361 15.49 -44.85 -15.78
CA TYR A 361 15.78 -44.91 -17.20
C TYR A 361 17.27 -44.71 -17.42
N SER A 362 17.89 -45.60 -18.20
CA SER A 362 19.25 -45.41 -18.71
C SER A 362 19.16 -44.64 -20.02
N CYS A 363 19.44 -43.34 -19.96
CA CYS A 363 19.29 -42.43 -21.08
C CYS A 363 20.66 -42.09 -21.65
N GLN A 364 20.78 -42.17 -22.97
CA GLN A 364 22.03 -41.84 -23.63
C GLN A 364 22.08 -40.32 -23.85
N ASP A 365 23.11 -39.68 -23.29
CA ASP A 365 23.37 -38.26 -23.47
C ASP A 365 23.84 -37.94 -24.91
N SER A 366 24.06 -36.65 -25.20
CA SER A 366 24.50 -36.17 -26.53
C SER A 366 25.92 -36.61 -26.92
N ILE A 367 26.72 -37.17 -26.00
CA ILE A 367 28.07 -37.72 -26.26
C ILE A 367 28.09 -39.25 -26.26
N GLY A 368 26.94 -39.90 -26.12
CA GLY A 368 26.79 -41.34 -26.21
C GLY A 368 26.98 -42.11 -24.91
N LYS A 369 27.09 -41.44 -23.74
CA LYS A 369 27.19 -42.08 -22.42
C LYS A 369 25.82 -42.20 -21.76
N TYR A 370 25.66 -43.19 -20.89
CA TYR A 370 24.40 -43.41 -20.18
C TYR A 370 24.36 -42.67 -18.84
N GLU A 371 23.28 -41.94 -18.62
CA GLU A 371 22.89 -41.31 -17.35
C GLU A 371 21.59 -41.93 -16.83
N CYS A 372 21.38 -41.86 -15.52
CA CYS A 372 20.24 -42.48 -14.85
C CYS A 372 19.23 -41.42 -14.46
N TYR A 373 18.01 -41.55 -14.98
CA TYR A 373 16.91 -40.64 -14.71
C TYR A 373 15.78 -41.39 -14.00
N ALA A 374 15.30 -40.88 -12.86
CA ALA A 374 14.22 -41.51 -12.13
C ALA A 374 12.95 -41.62 -13.01
N LYS A 375 12.34 -42.80 -13.07
CA LYS A 375 11.11 -43.03 -13.87
C LYS A 375 9.94 -42.18 -13.39
N GLU A 376 9.93 -41.79 -12.13
CA GLU A 376 8.89 -40.95 -11.52
C GLU A 376 8.90 -39.52 -12.08
N TRP A 377 10.08 -38.96 -12.38
CA TRP A 377 10.22 -37.57 -12.85
C TRP A 377 10.08 -37.43 -14.36
N TYR A 378 10.36 -38.51 -15.08
CA TYR A 378 10.27 -38.57 -16.53
C TYR A 378 9.30 -39.70 -16.95
N PRO A 379 8.00 -39.60 -16.61
CA PRO A 379 7.05 -40.69 -16.80
C PRO A 379 6.95 -41.16 -18.26
N ASP A 380 7.25 -40.26 -19.22
CA ASP A 380 7.20 -40.52 -20.66
C ASP A 380 8.51 -41.04 -21.27
N GLY A 381 9.55 -41.29 -20.44
CA GLY A 381 10.84 -41.85 -20.86
C GLY A 381 11.97 -40.83 -20.92
N CYS A 382 13.06 -41.17 -21.61
CA CYS A 382 14.23 -40.31 -21.70
C CYS A 382 13.92 -38.96 -22.38
N PRO A 383 14.50 -37.83 -21.91
CA PRO A 383 14.37 -36.55 -22.58
C PRO A 383 14.84 -36.61 -24.05
N VAL A 384 14.14 -35.91 -24.94
CA VAL A 384 14.34 -36.00 -26.40
C VAL A 384 15.66 -35.35 -26.80
N VAL A 385 16.56 -36.11 -27.44
CA VAL A 385 17.82 -35.62 -28.01
C VAL A 385 17.69 -35.56 -29.54
N CYS A 386 17.76 -34.36 -30.13
CA CYS A 386 17.70 -34.18 -31.58
C CYS A 386 19.06 -34.41 -32.23
N THR A 387 19.05 -35.01 -33.43
CA THR A 387 20.26 -35.18 -34.24
C THR A 387 20.69 -33.86 -34.89
N VAL A 388 21.94 -33.75 -35.35
CA VAL A 388 22.47 -32.54 -36.00
C VAL A 388 21.68 -32.09 -37.25
N ASP A 389 20.88 -32.98 -37.84
CA ASP A 389 20.05 -32.72 -39.03
C ASP A 389 18.59 -32.36 -38.66
N GLN A 390 18.28 -32.25 -37.37
CA GLN A 390 16.96 -31.94 -36.84
C GLN A 390 16.96 -30.65 -36.03
N LEU A 391 15.90 -29.85 -36.19
CA LEU A 391 15.65 -28.68 -35.38
C LEU A 391 14.96 -29.10 -34.08
N TYR A 392 15.45 -28.56 -32.97
CA TYR A 392 14.82 -28.68 -31.66
C TYR A 392 13.66 -27.69 -31.59
N CYS A 393 12.44 -28.19 -31.77
CA CYS A 393 11.23 -27.38 -31.77
C CYS A 393 10.42 -27.61 -30.49
N SER A 394 9.62 -26.62 -30.12
CA SER A 394 8.70 -26.71 -28.99
C SER A 394 7.26 -26.46 -29.42
N THR A 395 6.35 -27.25 -28.85
CA THR A 395 4.92 -26.96 -28.85
C THR A 395 4.62 -26.20 -27.57
N VAL A 396 4.03 -25.01 -27.71
CA VAL A 396 3.68 -24.14 -26.57
C VAL A 396 2.25 -24.42 -26.16
N GLY A 397 2.07 -24.92 -24.95
CA GLY A 397 0.79 -25.07 -24.27
C GLY A 397 0.66 -24.10 -23.11
N PHE A 398 -0.48 -24.15 -22.43
CA PHE A 398 -0.68 -23.50 -21.16
C PHE A 398 -1.20 -24.54 -20.18
N ASP A 399 -0.71 -24.57 -18.96
CA ASP A 399 -1.40 -25.34 -17.94
C ASP A 399 -2.71 -24.64 -17.57
N VAL A 400 -3.50 -25.29 -16.73
CA VAL A 400 -4.79 -24.77 -16.28
C VAL A 400 -4.68 -23.47 -15.45
N SER A 401 -3.48 -23.09 -15.01
CA SER A 401 -3.19 -21.85 -14.28
C SER A 401 -2.82 -20.69 -15.20
N GLY A 402 -2.77 -20.93 -16.52
CA GLY A 402 -2.32 -19.95 -17.51
C GLY A 402 -0.80 -19.83 -17.60
N TYR A 403 -0.03 -20.73 -16.96
CA TYR A 403 1.42 -20.76 -17.15
C TYR A 403 1.77 -21.50 -18.43
N MET A 404 2.71 -20.92 -19.17
CA MET A 404 3.19 -21.50 -20.41
C MET A 404 3.88 -22.85 -20.14
N THR A 405 3.40 -23.90 -20.78
CA THR A 405 4.05 -25.21 -20.82
C THR A 405 4.71 -25.40 -22.18
N TRP A 406 5.80 -26.14 -22.23
CA TRP A 406 6.48 -26.49 -23.47
C TRP A 406 6.70 -27.99 -23.51
N SER A 407 6.32 -28.60 -24.63
CA SER A 407 6.77 -29.95 -24.98
C SER A 407 7.72 -29.83 -26.16
N THR A 408 8.78 -30.62 -26.17
CA THR A 408 9.84 -30.49 -27.18
C THR A 408 9.82 -31.68 -28.12
N PHE A 409 10.08 -31.42 -29.39
CA PHE A 409 10.11 -32.42 -30.45
C PHE A 409 11.18 -32.08 -31.49
N CYS A 410 11.68 -33.11 -32.16
CA CYS A 410 12.65 -32.95 -33.24
C CYS A 410 11.91 -32.84 -34.57
N LYS A 411 12.20 -31.80 -35.35
CA LYS A 411 11.69 -31.64 -36.70
C LYS A 411 12.83 -31.79 -37.71
N ASP A 412 12.67 -32.70 -38.67
CA ASP A 412 13.63 -32.88 -39.75
C ASP A 412 13.77 -31.60 -40.57
N ARG A 413 15.00 -31.25 -40.92
CA ARG A 413 15.30 -30.08 -41.74
C ARG A 413 15.03 -30.38 -43.21
N THR A 414 13.85 -30.03 -43.71
CA THR A 414 13.39 -30.45 -45.05
C THR A 414 13.78 -29.53 -46.20
N SER A 415 14.27 -28.29 -45.94
CA SER A 415 14.84 -27.39 -46.96
C SER A 415 15.85 -26.39 -46.36
N GLU A 416 16.71 -25.80 -47.21
CA GLU A 416 17.69 -24.77 -46.81
C GLU A 416 17.05 -23.44 -46.34
N ASP A 417 15.73 -23.26 -46.55
CA ASP A 417 14.98 -22.06 -46.15
C ASP A 417 14.16 -22.25 -44.85
N ASP A 418 14.11 -23.46 -44.27
CA ASP A 418 13.33 -23.81 -43.06
C ASP A 418 14.23 -23.71 -41.82
N TRP A 419 14.74 -22.50 -41.50
CA TRP A 419 15.56 -22.26 -40.30
C TRP A 419 14.73 -22.02 -39.03
N ASP A 420 13.42 -21.78 -39.18
CA ASP A 420 12.54 -21.45 -38.06
C ASP A 420 11.62 -22.62 -37.72
N CYS A 421 11.55 -22.97 -36.43
CA CYS A 421 10.53 -23.88 -35.94
C CYS A 421 9.15 -23.24 -36.14
N PRO A 422 8.21 -23.90 -36.84
CA PRO A 422 6.85 -23.38 -36.94
C PRO A 422 6.26 -23.30 -35.54
N VAL A 423 5.61 -22.18 -35.22
CA VAL A 423 4.90 -22.05 -33.95
C VAL A 423 3.75 -23.06 -33.93
N GLU A 424 3.92 -24.10 -33.12
CA GLU A 424 2.90 -25.10 -32.82
C GLU A 424 2.36 -24.84 -31.43
N CYS A 425 1.04 -24.66 -31.35
CA CYS A 425 0.34 -24.47 -30.09
C CYS A 425 -0.31 -25.78 -29.68
N ASP A 426 -0.21 -26.15 -28.40
CA ASP A 426 -0.95 -27.30 -27.89
C ASP A 426 -2.44 -27.08 -28.14
N THR A 427 -3.06 -27.98 -28.90
CA THR A 427 -4.45 -27.81 -29.36
C THR A 427 -5.48 -27.87 -28.23
N THR A 428 -5.07 -28.31 -27.04
CA THR A 428 -5.95 -28.50 -25.89
C THR A 428 -6.00 -27.25 -25.02
N SER A 429 -4.84 -26.64 -24.78
CA SER A 429 -4.69 -25.55 -23.81
C SER A 429 -4.29 -24.21 -24.43
N ALA A 430 -3.79 -24.21 -25.65
CA ALA A 430 -3.35 -23.03 -26.37
C ALA A 430 -4.10 -22.87 -27.69
N LYS A 431 -4.11 -21.66 -28.22
CA LYS A 431 -4.49 -21.41 -29.61
C LYS A 431 -3.48 -20.49 -30.28
N LYS A 432 -3.32 -20.71 -31.58
CA LYS A 432 -2.43 -19.93 -32.42
C LYS A 432 -3.12 -18.64 -32.85
N CYS A 433 -2.53 -17.50 -32.54
CA CYS A 433 -2.90 -16.18 -33.02
C CYS A 433 -1.83 -15.69 -34.01
N GLY A 434 -2.16 -14.84 -34.97
CA GLY A 434 -1.22 -14.41 -36.01
C GLY A 434 -1.12 -15.37 -37.20
N THR A 435 -0.57 -14.86 -38.30
CA THR A 435 -0.21 -15.64 -39.50
C THR A 435 1.28 -15.48 -39.84
N GLY A 436 1.89 -16.51 -40.42
CA GLY A 436 3.30 -16.50 -40.82
C GLY A 436 4.27 -16.46 -39.63
N MET A 437 5.32 -15.64 -39.73
CA MET A 437 6.36 -15.47 -38.69
C MET A 437 5.85 -14.70 -37.46
N ASN A 438 4.71 -14.02 -37.54
CA ASN A 438 4.09 -13.31 -36.42
C ASN A 438 3.09 -14.18 -35.64
N ALA A 439 3.09 -15.49 -35.88
CA ALA A 439 2.20 -16.37 -35.15
C ALA A 439 2.75 -16.66 -33.75
N TYR A 440 1.91 -16.61 -32.73
CA TYR A 440 2.25 -16.94 -31.35
C TYR A 440 1.12 -17.72 -30.69
N CYS A 441 1.42 -18.41 -29.58
CA CYS A 441 0.43 -19.15 -28.83
C CYS A 441 -0.04 -18.34 -27.63
N ILE A 442 -1.35 -18.27 -27.42
CA ILE A 442 -1.95 -17.78 -26.18
C ILE A 442 -2.81 -18.86 -25.55
N SER A 443 -3.18 -18.69 -24.28
CA SER A 443 -4.11 -19.61 -23.62
C SER A 443 -5.40 -19.71 -24.42
N SER A 444 -5.94 -20.93 -24.52
CA SER A 444 -7.21 -21.20 -25.19
C SER A 444 -8.38 -20.39 -24.59
N SER A 445 -8.27 -19.98 -23.31
CA SER A 445 -9.22 -19.10 -22.61
C SER A 445 -9.21 -17.64 -23.07
N ASP A 446 -8.08 -17.15 -23.59
CA ASP A 446 -7.86 -15.73 -23.87
C ASP A 446 -8.19 -15.44 -25.33
N GLU A 447 -8.79 -14.31 -25.67
CA GLU A 447 -9.08 -13.98 -27.08
C GLU A 447 -7.82 -13.54 -27.83
N CYS A 448 -7.65 -13.98 -29.09
CA CYS A 448 -6.57 -13.46 -29.91
C CYS A 448 -6.75 -11.94 -30.07
N PRO A 449 -5.67 -11.14 -29.96
CA PRO A 449 -5.72 -9.72 -30.30
C PRO A 449 -6.38 -9.52 -31.66
N ALA A 450 -7.18 -8.45 -31.78
CA ALA A 450 -8.03 -8.24 -32.94
C ALA A 450 -7.17 -8.07 -34.21
N GLU A 451 -7.24 -9.04 -35.13
CA GLU A 451 -6.67 -8.89 -36.47
C GLU A 451 -7.68 -8.15 -37.35
N CYS A 452 -7.37 -6.90 -37.68
CA CYS A 452 -8.21 -6.10 -38.55
C CYS A 452 -8.05 -6.52 -40.00
N THR A 453 -9.16 -6.56 -40.73
CA THR A 453 -9.11 -6.84 -42.17
C THR A 453 -8.40 -5.70 -42.90
N SER A 454 -7.99 -5.90 -44.15
CA SER A 454 -7.36 -4.83 -44.95
C SER A 454 -8.28 -3.63 -45.23
N GLN A 455 -9.56 -3.68 -44.82
CA GLN A 455 -10.53 -2.58 -44.90
C GLN A 455 -10.75 -1.88 -43.55
N GLU A 456 -10.04 -2.34 -42.52
CA GLU A 456 -10.11 -1.84 -41.14
C GLU A 456 -8.70 -1.42 -40.69
N GLN A 457 -8.64 -0.48 -39.76
CA GLN A 457 -7.43 -0.09 -39.05
C GLN A 457 -7.54 -0.52 -37.60
N LEU A 458 -6.39 -0.89 -37.02
CA LEU A 458 -6.28 -1.20 -35.61
C LEU A 458 -6.26 0.11 -34.81
N CYS A 459 -7.17 0.24 -33.87
CA CYS A 459 -7.35 1.41 -33.03
C CYS A 459 -7.14 1.04 -31.56
N TRP A 460 -6.22 1.73 -30.90
CA TRP A 460 -6.07 1.65 -29.45
C TRP A 460 -7.13 2.50 -28.76
N VAL A 461 -8.02 1.88 -28.00
CA VAL A 461 -9.09 2.54 -27.26
C VAL A 461 -8.76 2.52 -25.78
N ALA A 462 -8.30 3.66 -25.24
CA ALA A 462 -8.00 3.84 -23.83
C ALA A 462 -9.22 4.34 -23.04
N ASP A 463 -9.50 3.69 -21.92
CA ASP A 463 -10.49 4.10 -20.92
C ASP A 463 -9.76 4.75 -19.73
N TYR A 464 -10.27 5.89 -19.28
CA TYR A 464 -9.79 6.62 -18.10
C TYR A 464 -10.89 6.67 -17.04
N ASP A 465 -10.51 6.92 -15.79
CA ASP A 465 -11.48 7.23 -14.73
C ASP A 465 -11.88 8.71 -14.77
N ALA A 466 -12.72 9.15 -13.82
CA ALA A 466 -13.15 10.56 -13.76
C ALA A 466 -12.05 11.52 -13.29
N GLN A 467 -10.95 11.01 -12.75
CA GLN A 467 -9.80 11.77 -12.28
C GLN A 467 -8.70 11.83 -13.36
N GLY A 468 -8.94 11.19 -14.51
CA GLY A 468 -7.99 11.13 -15.62
C GLY A 468 -6.86 10.12 -15.45
N SER A 469 -6.98 9.19 -14.51
CA SER A 469 -6.06 8.06 -14.43
C SER A 469 -6.46 7.00 -15.47
N TYR A 470 -5.47 6.39 -16.09
CA TYR A 470 -5.67 5.29 -17.02
C TYR A 470 -6.25 4.07 -16.31
N VAL A 471 -7.37 3.52 -16.81
CA VAL A 471 -8.04 2.34 -16.23
C VAL A 471 -7.70 1.08 -17.02
N THR A 472 -7.89 1.12 -18.33
CA THR A 472 -7.64 -0.01 -19.23
C THR A 472 -7.50 0.48 -20.67
N GLY A 473 -6.99 -0.36 -21.56
CA GLY A 473 -6.93 -0.11 -22.99
C GLY A 473 -7.20 -1.39 -23.77
N SER A 474 -7.83 -1.26 -24.93
CA SER A 474 -8.08 -2.41 -25.80
C SER A 474 -7.86 -2.05 -27.26
N ASP A 475 -7.26 -2.97 -28.00
CA ASP A 475 -7.21 -2.92 -29.45
C ASP A 475 -8.59 -3.23 -30.05
N ARG A 476 -9.08 -2.36 -30.93
CA ARG A 476 -10.32 -2.54 -31.67
C ARG A 476 -10.13 -2.23 -33.13
N CYS A 477 -10.78 -3.01 -34.00
CA CYS A 477 -10.83 -2.69 -35.42
C CYS A 477 -11.89 -1.62 -35.68
N ALA A 478 -11.49 -0.53 -36.33
CA ALA A 478 -12.40 0.45 -36.92
C ALA A 478 -12.24 0.42 -38.44
N PRO A 479 -13.26 0.76 -39.25
CA PRO A 479 -13.10 0.90 -40.69
C PRO A 479 -11.92 1.82 -41.04
N ALA A 480 -11.12 1.48 -42.04
CA ALA A 480 -9.93 2.25 -42.42
C ALA A 480 -10.26 3.68 -42.89
N ASP A 481 -11.52 3.95 -43.26
CA ASP A 481 -12.05 5.26 -43.62
C ASP A 481 -12.77 5.99 -42.46
N GLN A 482 -12.84 5.39 -41.26
CA GLN A 482 -13.40 5.98 -40.06
C GLN A 482 -12.31 6.19 -39.00
N GLU A 483 -12.35 7.34 -38.34
CA GLU A 483 -11.39 7.65 -37.29
C GLU A 483 -11.56 6.73 -36.06
N CYS A 484 -10.46 6.45 -35.36
CA CYS A 484 -10.48 5.59 -34.19
C CYS A 484 -11.38 6.14 -33.06
N PRO A 485 -12.25 5.31 -32.46
CA PRO A 485 -13.07 5.72 -31.33
C PRO A 485 -12.23 5.84 -30.04
N CYS A 486 -12.66 6.70 -29.13
CA CYS A 486 -12.07 6.87 -27.81
C CYS A 486 -12.91 6.18 -26.72
N GLY A 487 -12.26 5.70 -25.66
CA GLY A 487 -12.88 4.96 -24.55
C GLY A 487 -13.62 5.87 -23.55
N ALA A 488 -14.15 5.27 -22.49
CA ALA A 488 -14.83 5.99 -21.41
C ALA A 488 -13.91 7.05 -20.77
N ASN A 489 -14.49 8.22 -20.49
CA ASN A 489 -13.79 9.41 -19.97
C ASN A 489 -12.56 9.83 -20.77
N SER A 490 -12.48 9.50 -22.06
CA SER A 490 -11.47 10.05 -22.95
C SER A 490 -12.08 10.96 -24.01
N VAL A 491 -11.35 12.02 -24.35
CA VAL A 491 -11.63 12.95 -25.43
C VAL A 491 -10.68 12.67 -26.58
N LYS A 492 -11.20 12.80 -27.79
CA LYS A 492 -10.39 12.66 -28.99
C LYS A 492 -9.58 13.93 -29.22
N CYS A 493 -8.27 13.78 -29.31
CA CYS A 493 -7.33 14.84 -29.61
C CYS A 493 -6.69 14.64 -30.98
N SER A 494 -6.40 15.74 -31.66
CA SER A 494 -5.78 15.73 -32.99
C SER A 494 -4.55 16.63 -32.97
N MET A 495 -3.37 16.04 -33.20
CA MET A 495 -2.11 16.76 -33.30
C MET A 495 -1.43 16.36 -34.62
N ASP A 496 -1.16 17.34 -35.48
CA ASP A 496 -0.46 17.13 -36.77
C ASP A 496 -1.03 16.02 -37.66
N GLY A 497 -2.36 15.87 -37.69
CA GLY A 497 -3.05 14.88 -38.51
C GLY A 497 -3.16 13.49 -37.89
N TRP A 498 -2.62 13.27 -36.69
CA TRP A 498 -2.80 12.06 -35.90
C TRP A 498 -3.88 12.25 -34.86
N SER A 499 -4.77 11.26 -34.76
CA SER A 499 -5.81 11.19 -33.76
C SER A 499 -5.37 10.29 -32.61
N TYR A 500 -5.47 10.76 -31.37
CA TYR A 500 -5.28 9.94 -30.17
C TYR A 500 -6.37 10.27 -29.14
N CYS A 501 -6.49 9.45 -28.11
CA CYS A 501 -7.45 9.64 -27.04
C CYS A 501 -6.71 10.06 -25.78
N GLU A 502 -7.15 11.15 -25.17
CA GLU A 502 -6.62 11.67 -23.92
C GLU A 502 -7.73 11.70 -22.88
N SER A 503 -7.43 11.76 -21.59
CA SER A 503 -8.46 11.91 -20.58
C SER A 503 -9.31 13.18 -20.77
N THR A 504 -10.64 13.05 -20.63
CA THR A 504 -11.58 14.19 -20.55
C THR A 504 -11.29 15.14 -19.39
N TYR A 505 -10.56 14.67 -18.36
CA TYR A 505 -10.14 15.48 -17.22
C TYR A 505 -9.05 16.49 -17.60
N TYR A 506 -8.04 16.06 -18.38
CA TYR A 506 -6.97 16.94 -18.87
C TYR A 506 -7.38 17.71 -20.15
N GLY A 507 -8.35 17.19 -20.90
CA GLY A 507 -8.74 17.76 -22.18
C GLY A 507 -7.68 17.51 -23.26
N CYS A 508 -7.85 18.14 -24.43
CA CYS A 508 -6.83 18.07 -25.47
C CYS A 508 -5.80 19.18 -25.29
N PRO A 509 -4.50 18.91 -25.49
CA PRO A 509 -3.47 19.94 -25.52
C PRO A 509 -3.85 21.05 -26.50
N VAL A 510 -3.66 22.31 -26.10
CA VAL A 510 -4.02 23.46 -26.94
C VAL A 510 -2.82 23.85 -27.80
N ILE A 511 -2.97 23.71 -29.12
CA ILE A 511 -1.97 24.16 -30.09
C ILE A 511 -2.21 25.63 -30.40
N CYS A 512 -1.30 26.49 -29.95
CA CYS A 512 -1.39 27.93 -30.19
C CYS A 512 -0.91 28.33 -31.58
N GLY A 513 -1.47 29.41 -32.12
CA GLY A 513 -1.01 29.97 -33.39
C GLY A 513 0.42 30.50 -33.30
N ALA A 514 1.07 30.76 -34.45
CA ALA A 514 2.46 31.23 -34.48
C ALA A 514 2.70 32.59 -33.76
N ASP A 515 1.64 33.38 -33.57
CA ASP A 515 1.66 34.68 -32.87
C ASP A 515 1.16 34.57 -31.41
N GLU A 516 0.89 33.36 -30.93
CA GLU A 516 0.40 33.04 -29.61
C GLU A 516 1.35 32.09 -28.88
N LYS A 517 1.32 32.11 -27.55
CA LYS A 517 2.02 31.17 -26.68
C LYS A 517 1.03 30.42 -25.80
N SER A 518 1.36 29.19 -25.46
CA SER A 518 0.60 28.40 -24.50
C SER A 518 0.88 28.89 -23.08
N CYS A 519 -0.17 29.03 -22.29
CA CYS A 519 -0.13 29.44 -20.89
C CYS A 519 -0.85 28.41 -20.02
N TYR A 520 -0.22 28.12 -18.88
CA TYR A 520 -0.68 27.17 -17.88
C TYR A 520 -1.10 27.93 -16.62
N PRO A 521 -2.40 28.20 -16.40
CA PRO A 521 -2.87 28.93 -15.22
C PRO A 521 -2.91 28.01 -13.99
N VAL A 522 -1.74 27.58 -13.51
CA VAL A 522 -1.64 26.77 -12.29
C VAL A 522 -2.06 27.60 -11.08
N SER A 523 -2.83 26.95 -10.19
CA SER A 523 -3.20 27.47 -8.87
C SER A 523 -2.39 26.73 -7.80
N PHE A 524 -2.07 27.42 -6.72
CA PHE A 524 -1.45 26.83 -5.53
C PHE A 524 -2.44 26.84 -4.37
N THR A 525 -2.26 25.96 -3.39
CA THR A 525 -3.09 26.00 -2.18
C THR A 525 -2.80 27.28 -1.37
N PRO A 526 -3.74 27.77 -0.52
CA PRO A 526 -3.51 28.94 0.33
C PRO A 526 -2.32 28.79 1.27
N GLU A 527 -2.00 27.54 1.66
CA GLU A 527 -0.83 27.16 2.45
C GLU A 527 0.45 27.15 1.61
N GLY A 528 0.56 27.98 0.56
CA GLY A 528 1.71 28.10 -0.36
C GLY A 528 3.06 28.42 0.28
N GLU A 529 3.19 28.26 1.60
CA GLU A 529 4.38 28.25 2.42
C GLU A 529 4.63 26.82 2.96
N TYR A 530 5.69 26.16 2.46
CA TYR A 530 6.51 25.21 3.24
C TYR A 530 6.22 23.70 3.30
N ALA A 531 5.50 23.09 2.35
CA ALA A 531 5.59 21.63 2.16
C ALA A 531 6.83 21.25 1.31
N THR A 532 8.04 21.42 1.88
CA THR A 532 9.34 21.41 1.17
C THR A 532 9.80 20.07 0.58
N TRP A 533 9.00 19.01 0.63
CA TRP A 533 9.35 17.71 0.04
C TRP A 533 8.23 17.05 -0.76
N ALA A 534 7.09 17.71 -0.96
CA ALA A 534 6.06 17.25 -1.86
C ALA A 534 5.69 18.36 -2.85
N HIS A 535 6.48 18.48 -3.92
CA HIS A 535 6.14 19.33 -5.07
C HIS A 535 4.72 19.01 -5.59
N GLU A 536 4.25 17.77 -5.37
CA GLU A 536 2.90 17.30 -5.71
C GLU A 536 1.78 17.83 -4.81
N HIS A 537 2.07 18.38 -3.62
CA HIS A 537 1.03 18.86 -2.69
C HIS A 537 0.83 20.39 -2.68
N MET A 538 1.67 21.16 -3.36
CA MET A 538 1.53 22.63 -3.43
C MET A 538 0.61 23.09 -4.55
N LEU A 539 0.58 22.34 -5.65
CA LEU A 539 -0.34 22.57 -6.75
C LEU A 539 -1.73 22.17 -6.30
N ASP A 540 -2.69 23.07 -6.47
CA ASP A 540 -4.09 22.75 -6.29
C ASP A 540 -4.56 21.90 -7.48
N TRP A 541 -4.23 20.61 -7.45
CA TRP A 541 -4.68 19.63 -8.43
C TRP A 541 -6.20 19.45 -8.43
N GLN A 542 -6.93 20.02 -7.46
CA GLN A 542 -8.40 20.02 -7.51
C GLN A 542 -8.95 21.06 -8.50
N THR A 543 -8.15 22.06 -8.86
CA THR A 543 -8.50 23.05 -9.87
C THR A 543 -7.93 22.62 -11.23
N PRO A 544 -8.76 22.22 -12.21
CA PRO A 544 -8.28 21.77 -13.51
C PRO A 544 -7.44 22.87 -14.20
N VAL A 545 -6.19 22.55 -14.54
CA VAL A 545 -5.33 23.44 -15.32
C VAL A 545 -5.79 23.37 -16.78
N THR A 546 -6.50 24.40 -17.24
CA THR A 546 -6.89 24.50 -18.66
C THR A 546 -5.82 25.30 -19.39
N GLU A 547 -5.05 24.64 -20.25
CA GLU A 547 -4.12 25.32 -21.17
C GLU A 547 -4.88 26.38 -21.98
N SER A 548 -4.28 27.55 -22.16
CA SER A 548 -4.86 28.65 -22.94
C SER A 548 -3.82 29.28 -23.85
N CYS A 549 -4.25 29.73 -25.03
CA CYS A 549 -3.40 30.53 -25.90
C CYS A 549 -3.60 32.00 -25.59
N VAL A 550 -2.48 32.70 -25.35
CA VAL A 550 -2.45 34.16 -25.26
C VAL A 550 -1.52 34.70 -26.33
N ALA A 551 -1.69 35.95 -26.76
CA ALA A 551 -0.76 36.57 -27.69
C ALA A 551 0.66 36.58 -27.10
N ASN A 552 1.70 36.41 -27.92
CA ASN A 552 3.10 36.39 -27.46
C ASN A 552 3.49 37.62 -26.60
N THR A 553 2.81 38.76 -26.81
CA THR A 553 3.02 40.01 -26.07
C THR A 553 2.28 40.11 -24.72
N GLU A 554 1.28 39.25 -24.49
CA GLU A 554 0.48 39.26 -23.26
C GLU A 554 1.10 38.37 -22.18
N THR A 555 0.84 38.69 -20.91
CA THR A 555 1.33 37.90 -19.77
C THR A 555 0.40 36.73 -19.52
N CYS A 556 0.97 35.55 -19.23
CA CYS A 556 0.18 34.36 -18.94
C CYS A 556 -0.67 34.58 -17.68
N PRO A 557 -1.99 34.32 -17.70
CA PRO A 557 -2.81 34.38 -16.50
C PRO A 557 -2.41 33.25 -15.53
N CYS A 558 -2.33 33.57 -14.25
CA CYS A 558 -2.08 32.60 -13.19
C CYS A 558 -3.33 32.29 -12.38
N GLY A 559 -3.38 31.10 -11.79
CA GLY A 559 -4.46 30.64 -10.95
C GLY A 559 -4.49 31.30 -9.57
N ALA A 560 -5.28 30.75 -8.64
CA ALA A 560 -5.33 31.26 -7.27
C ALA A 560 -3.99 31.04 -6.54
N ASN A 561 -3.61 32.01 -5.69
CA ASN A 561 -2.35 32.01 -4.93
C ASN A 561 -1.09 31.91 -5.80
N ALA A 562 -1.18 32.35 -7.05
CA ALA A 562 -0.12 32.30 -8.03
C ALA A 562 0.10 33.66 -8.70
N LYS A 563 1.35 34.00 -8.99
CA LYS A 563 1.74 35.19 -9.76
C LYS A 563 2.59 34.85 -10.98
N PRO A 564 2.46 35.61 -12.08
CA PRO A 564 3.28 35.39 -13.26
C PRO A 564 4.70 35.89 -13.00
N CYS A 565 5.67 35.04 -13.28
CA CYS A 565 7.09 35.34 -13.21
C CYS A 565 7.70 35.20 -14.60
N LYS A 566 8.37 36.26 -15.04
CA LYS A 566 9.18 36.25 -16.27
C LYS A 566 10.63 36.10 -15.91
N TRP A 567 11.30 35.14 -16.54
CA TRP A 567 12.73 34.94 -16.36
C TRP A 567 13.37 34.42 -17.64
N THR A 568 14.66 34.67 -17.81
CA THR A 568 15.46 34.14 -18.91
C THR A 568 16.24 32.94 -18.39
N ASP A 569 16.09 31.80 -19.05
CA ASP A 569 16.85 30.61 -18.71
C ASP A 569 18.33 30.71 -19.10
N GLU A 570 19.10 29.68 -18.76
CA GLU A 570 20.53 29.61 -19.07
C GLU A 570 20.85 29.58 -20.57
N TYR A 571 19.85 29.28 -21.42
CA TYR A 571 19.97 29.24 -22.88
C TYR A 571 19.55 30.55 -23.55
N GLY A 572 19.04 31.51 -22.79
CA GLY A 572 18.59 32.81 -23.29
C GLY A 572 17.11 32.84 -23.72
N TYR A 573 16.32 31.80 -23.42
CA TYR A 573 14.87 31.81 -23.68
C TYR A 573 14.13 32.55 -22.57
N GLU A 574 13.29 33.51 -22.95
CA GLU A 574 12.37 34.16 -22.01
C GLU A 574 11.21 33.21 -21.72
N LEU A 575 11.16 32.72 -20.49
CA LEU A 575 10.11 31.89 -19.94
C LEU A 575 9.16 32.74 -19.10
N GLU A 576 7.88 32.39 -19.15
CA GLU A 576 6.84 33.02 -18.35
C GLU A 576 5.99 31.93 -17.71
N GLU A 577 6.12 31.81 -16.39
CA GLU A 577 5.52 30.73 -15.60
C GLU A 577 4.86 31.28 -14.34
N CYS A 578 3.90 30.55 -13.81
CA CYS A 578 3.17 30.93 -12.61
C CYS A 578 3.82 30.32 -11.37
N PHE A 579 4.22 31.16 -10.42
CA PHE A 579 4.82 30.75 -9.15
C PHE A 579 3.90 31.08 -7.97
N PRO A 580 4.03 30.40 -6.81
CA PRO A 580 3.28 30.75 -5.61
C PRO A 580 3.47 32.22 -5.23
N ASP A 581 2.41 32.87 -4.73
CA ASP A 581 2.46 34.28 -4.32
C ASP A 581 3.52 34.54 -3.24
N ALA A 582 3.72 33.57 -2.34
CA ALA A 582 4.72 33.61 -1.27
C ALA A 582 6.18 33.51 -1.76
N TRP A 583 6.42 33.01 -2.98
CA TRP A 583 7.77 32.77 -3.48
C TRP A 583 8.29 33.94 -4.30
N SER A 584 9.59 34.24 -4.23
CA SER A 584 10.18 35.22 -5.15
C SER A 584 10.27 34.64 -6.55
N CYS A 585 10.01 35.44 -7.59
CA CYS A 585 10.20 34.99 -8.98
C CYS A 585 11.68 34.63 -9.22
N PRO A 586 11.97 33.62 -10.06
CA PRO A 586 13.34 33.34 -10.50
C PRO A 586 14.01 34.59 -11.08
N VAL A 587 15.31 34.75 -10.83
CA VAL A 587 16.06 35.92 -11.33
C VAL A 587 16.74 35.61 -12.66
N SER A 588 16.77 36.59 -13.55
CA SER A 588 17.54 36.53 -14.81
C SER A 588 18.86 37.25 -14.62
N CYS A 589 19.97 36.51 -14.63
CA CYS A 589 21.29 37.09 -14.44
C CYS A 589 21.89 37.55 -15.76
N LYS A 590 22.65 38.65 -15.73
CA LYS A 590 23.43 39.10 -16.89
C LYS A 590 24.53 38.10 -17.21
N ALA A 591 25.07 38.11 -18.43
CA ALA A 591 26.14 37.21 -18.85
C ALA A 591 27.41 37.31 -17.97
N GLU A 592 27.67 38.47 -17.35
CA GLU A 592 28.78 38.68 -16.42
C GLU A 592 28.46 38.27 -14.97
N GLN A 593 27.25 37.79 -14.71
CA GLN A 593 26.75 37.37 -13.41
C GLN A 593 26.45 35.87 -13.43
N LYS A 594 26.55 35.22 -12.28
CA LYS A 594 26.05 33.86 -12.06
C LYS A 594 24.83 33.90 -11.15
N LYS A 595 23.93 32.93 -11.34
CA LYS A 595 22.79 32.70 -10.46
C LYS A 595 23.30 32.02 -9.19
N CYS A 596 22.83 32.50 -8.04
CA CYS A 596 23.13 31.96 -6.73
C CYS A 596 21.85 31.59 -6.01
N TYR A 597 21.86 30.39 -5.43
CA TYR A 597 20.74 29.85 -4.67
C TYR A 597 20.99 30.09 -3.18
N LYS A 598 20.08 30.83 -2.54
CA LYS A 598 20.14 31.14 -1.11
C LYS A 598 18.97 30.46 -0.42
N THR A 599 19.29 29.47 0.40
CA THR A 599 18.33 28.76 1.25
C THR A 599 18.48 29.24 2.69
N ASP A 600 17.41 29.80 3.27
CA ASP A 600 17.32 30.05 4.71
C ASP A 600 16.78 28.77 5.37
N TYR A 601 17.32 28.40 6.53
CA TYR A 601 16.84 27.29 7.36
C TYR A 601 16.35 27.84 8.71
N ASN A 602 15.57 27.05 9.46
CA ASN A 602 15.29 27.34 10.86
C ASN A 602 16.40 26.77 11.77
N ALA A 603 16.27 27.00 13.08
CA ALA A 603 17.23 26.54 14.08
C ALA A 603 17.37 25.00 14.16
N THR A 604 16.38 24.24 13.67
CA THR A 604 16.43 22.77 13.66
C THR A 604 16.93 22.20 12.33
N GLY A 605 17.33 23.03 11.37
CA GLY A 605 17.91 22.58 10.10
C GLY A 605 16.90 22.37 8.97
N TYR A 606 15.63 22.75 9.16
CA TYR A 606 14.64 22.70 8.08
C TYR A 606 14.70 23.93 7.19
N PRO A 607 14.61 23.79 5.86
CA PRO A 607 14.52 24.94 4.96
C PRO A 607 13.26 25.76 5.29
N THR A 608 13.40 27.09 5.27
CA THR A 608 12.39 28.13 5.60
C THR A 608 12.30 29.26 4.57
N MET A 609 13.29 29.43 3.70
CA MET A 609 13.16 30.28 2.50
C MET A 609 14.04 29.72 1.39
N TYR A 610 13.58 29.81 0.14
CA TYR A 610 14.44 29.67 -1.03
C TYR A 610 14.37 30.96 -1.84
N SER A 611 15.52 31.51 -2.19
CA SER A 611 15.62 32.71 -3.00
C SER A 611 16.77 32.61 -3.98
N GLU A 612 16.57 33.14 -5.18
CA GLU A 612 17.63 33.24 -6.18
C GLU A 612 18.16 34.68 -6.23
N THR A 613 19.48 34.84 -6.33
CA THR A 613 20.13 36.15 -6.44
C THR A 613 21.19 36.09 -7.54
N CYS A 614 21.42 37.21 -8.22
CA CYS A 614 22.51 37.31 -9.19
C CYS A 614 23.73 37.93 -8.53
N VAL A 615 24.89 37.29 -8.65
CA VAL A 615 26.17 37.82 -8.21
C VAL A 615 27.14 37.86 -9.38
N ASP A 616 28.13 38.75 -9.36
CA ASP A 616 29.12 38.82 -10.43
C ASP A 616 29.94 37.52 -10.51
N GLN A 617 30.33 37.09 -11.71
CA GLN A 617 31.16 35.91 -11.90
C GLN A 617 32.44 35.99 -11.04
N GLY A 618 32.78 34.89 -10.37
CA GLY A 618 33.91 34.83 -9.41
C GLY A 618 33.57 35.28 -7.98
N THR A 619 32.37 35.83 -7.73
CA THR A 619 31.89 36.14 -6.37
C THR A 619 31.28 34.89 -5.73
N SER A 620 31.55 34.67 -4.44
CA SER A 620 30.88 33.63 -3.65
C SER A 620 29.37 33.88 -3.56
N CYS A 621 28.55 32.83 -3.68
CA CYS A 621 27.13 32.94 -3.37
C CYS A 621 26.92 33.23 -1.87
N PRO A 622 25.97 34.12 -1.49
CA PRO A 622 25.61 34.33 -0.10
C PRO A 622 24.73 33.18 0.39
N CYS A 623 24.96 32.76 1.64
CA CYS A 623 24.15 31.75 2.32
C CYS A 623 23.06 32.40 3.20
N GLY A 624 21.95 31.68 3.38
CA GLY A 624 20.82 32.11 4.20
C GLY A 624 21.01 32.00 5.70
N THR A 625 20.02 32.46 6.45
CA THR A 625 19.94 32.35 7.92
C THR A 625 19.96 30.87 8.31
N HIS A 626 20.67 30.53 9.39
CA HIS A 626 20.90 29.13 9.83
C HIS A 626 21.45 28.19 8.73
N SER A 627 22.10 28.75 7.71
CA SER A 627 22.88 27.99 6.74
C SER A 627 24.36 28.29 6.86
N GLN A 628 25.18 27.35 6.43
CA GLN A 628 26.62 27.48 6.32
C GLN A 628 27.06 27.22 4.88
N LYS A 629 28.17 27.85 4.54
CA LYS A 629 28.77 27.76 3.23
C LYS A 629 29.68 26.53 3.14
N CYS A 630 29.40 25.66 2.19
CA CYS A 630 30.19 24.47 1.88
C CYS A 630 30.71 24.57 0.45
N HIS A 631 32.01 24.41 0.26
CA HIS A 631 32.61 24.48 -1.06
C HIS A 631 32.58 23.09 -1.70
N ASP A 632 31.93 22.96 -2.86
CA ASP A 632 32.00 21.79 -3.72
C ASP A 632 33.18 21.96 -4.70
N PRO A 633 34.27 21.20 -4.55
CA PRO A 633 35.44 21.30 -5.40
C PRO A 633 35.22 20.75 -6.81
N TYR A 634 34.20 19.92 -7.06
CA TYR A 634 33.90 19.38 -8.39
C TYR A 634 33.20 20.43 -9.26
N MET A 635 32.21 21.12 -8.68
CA MET A 635 31.53 22.23 -9.35
C MET A 635 32.35 23.54 -9.27
N ASN A 636 33.32 23.60 -8.36
CA ASN A 636 34.02 24.82 -7.95
C ASN A 636 33.02 25.92 -7.53
N GLU A 637 31.98 25.50 -6.81
CA GLU A 637 30.87 26.35 -6.39
C GLU A 637 30.65 26.23 -4.88
N ASP A 638 30.08 27.29 -4.32
CA ASP A 638 29.76 27.36 -2.92
C ASP A 638 28.28 27.07 -2.72
N LEU A 639 27.98 25.95 -2.06
CA LEU A 639 26.64 25.49 -1.73
C LEU A 639 26.27 25.85 -0.29
N CYS A 640 25.00 26.10 -0.02
CA CYS A 640 24.52 26.50 1.30
C CYS A 640 23.71 25.37 1.95
N TYR A 641 24.31 24.73 2.96
CA TYR A 641 23.69 23.66 3.75
C TYR A 641 23.21 24.19 5.09
N PRO A 642 22.29 23.52 5.80
CA PRO A 642 21.89 24.00 7.13
C PRO A 642 23.09 23.97 8.10
N THR A 643 23.02 24.74 9.18
CA THR A 643 23.97 24.63 10.30
C THR A 643 23.65 23.45 11.24
N TRP A 644 22.46 22.87 11.10
CA TRP A 644 21.94 21.77 11.93
C TRP A 644 21.36 20.68 11.03
N ASP A 645 21.68 19.42 11.29
CA ASP A 645 21.07 18.28 10.63
C ASP A 645 19.83 17.88 11.43
N PHE A 646 18.64 18.06 10.85
CA PHE A 646 17.40 17.71 11.53
C PHE A 646 17.30 16.20 11.83
N TRP A 647 17.77 15.35 10.91
CA TRP A 647 17.64 13.89 11.03
C TRP A 647 18.55 13.33 12.10
N MET A 648 19.79 13.80 12.13
CA MET A 648 20.78 13.36 13.12
C MET A 648 20.68 14.14 14.45
N ASN A 649 19.93 15.25 14.47
CA ASN A 649 19.88 16.20 15.59
C ASN A 649 21.28 16.63 16.07
N THR A 650 22.18 16.88 15.12
CA THR A 650 23.57 17.32 15.36
C THR A 650 23.89 18.54 14.50
N ARG A 651 25.00 19.24 14.78
CA ARG A 651 25.49 20.26 13.83
C ARG A 651 25.81 19.59 12.51
N TYR A 652 25.29 20.16 11.42
CA TYR A 652 25.58 19.67 10.08
C TYR A 652 27.05 19.94 9.77
N THR A 653 27.72 19.00 9.12
CA THR A 653 29.07 19.17 8.56
C THR A 653 28.95 19.16 7.06
N CYS A 654 29.66 20.06 6.37
CA CYS A 654 29.69 20.08 4.92
C CYS A 654 30.03 18.70 4.33
N PRO A 655 29.37 18.27 3.24
CA PRO A 655 29.69 17.00 2.59
C PRO A 655 31.17 16.89 2.25
N VAL A 656 31.72 15.69 2.38
CA VAL A 656 33.13 15.43 2.07
C VAL A 656 33.27 15.16 0.58
N TYR A 657 33.96 16.05 -0.13
CA TYR A 657 34.27 15.87 -1.55
C TYR A 657 35.73 15.44 -1.72
N CYS A 658 35.95 14.32 -2.41
CA CYS A 658 37.27 13.76 -2.64
C CYS A 658 37.89 14.29 -3.93
N LYS A 659 39.21 14.27 -4.03
CA LYS A 659 39.88 14.60 -5.30
C LYS A 659 39.81 13.43 -6.26
N ASP A 660 40.06 13.65 -7.55
CA ASP A 660 40.12 12.59 -8.57
C ASP A 660 41.10 11.44 -8.25
N ASN A 661 42.06 11.67 -7.35
CA ASN A 661 43.05 10.69 -6.90
C ASN A 661 42.72 10.09 -5.52
N GLU A 662 41.51 10.31 -5.01
CA GLU A 662 41.00 9.85 -3.73
C GLU A 662 39.62 9.18 -3.97
N ASP A 663 39.37 8.05 -3.32
CA ASP A 663 38.05 7.42 -3.26
C ASP A 663 37.28 7.96 -2.04
N TYR A 664 35.98 8.12 -2.22
CA TYR A 664 35.07 8.51 -1.14
C TYR A 664 34.78 7.31 -0.24
N CYS A 665 34.99 7.49 1.06
CA CYS A 665 34.77 6.47 2.07
C CYS A 665 33.64 6.84 3.02
N TYR A 666 32.67 5.94 3.08
CA TYR A 666 31.50 6.01 3.95
C TYR A 666 31.68 5.02 5.11
N VAL A 667 31.95 5.53 6.33
CA VAL A 667 32.19 4.70 7.51
C VAL A 667 31.08 4.92 8.55
N PRO A 668 29.99 4.13 8.52
CA PRO A 668 28.94 4.16 9.52
C PRO A 668 29.43 3.62 10.87
N SER A 669 28.79 4.09 11.92
CA SER A 669 28.90 3.60 13.29
C SER A 669 27.54 3.05 13.71
N TYR A 670 27.56 1.92 14.42
CA TYR A 670 26.39 1.21 14.87
C TYR A 670 26.41 1.05 16.40
N ASP A 671 25.25 0.86 17.00
CA ASP A 671 25.15 0.54 18.42
C ASP A 671 25.44 -0.94 18.69
N ALA A 672 25.22 -1.39 19.93
CA ALA A 672 25.49 -2.77 20.33
C ALA A 672 24.47 -3.77 19.74
N GLN A 673 23.37 -3.29 19.18
CA GLN A 673 22.32 -4.08 18.55
C GLN A 673 22.50 -4.17 17.02
N GLY A 674 23.40 -3.35 16.46
CA GLY A 674 23.64 -3.26 15.02
C GLY A 674 22.83 -2.15 14.35
N ASP A 675 22.13 -1.31 15.12
CA ASP A 675 21.37 -0.18 14.59
C ASP A 675 22.30 0.99 14.30
N TRP A 676 22.02 1.73 13.22
CA TRP A 676 22.86 2.84 12.77
C TRP A 676 22.80 4.04 13.75
N ILE A 677 23.97 4.56 14.16
CA ILE A 677 24.09 5.73 15.05
C ILE A 677 24.49 6.99 14.26
N SER A 678 25.55 6.88 13.48
CA SER A 678 26.16 8.04 12.79
C SER A 678 27.03 7.56 11.64
N THR A 679 27.44 8.48 10.78
CA THR A 679 28.40 8.19 9.71
C THR A 679 29.56 9.15 9.76
N LYS A 680 30.76 8.62 9.54
CA LYS A 680 31.95 9.39 9.23
C LYS A 680 32.30 9.27 7.75
N GLU A 681 32.29 10.39 7.06
CA GLU A 681 32.71 10.49 5.67
C GLU A 681 34.17 10.92 5.61
N THR A 682 34.98 10.30 4.76
CA THR A 682 36.39 10.65 4.59
C THR A 682 36.86 10.34 3.17
N CYS A 683 37.96 10.97 2.76
CA CYS A 683 38.62 10.67 1.49
C CYS A 683 39.86 9.83 1.75
N VAL A 684 39.98 8.72 1.04
CA VAL A 684 41.17 7.87 1.06
C VAL A 684 41.83 7.91 -0.33
N PRO A 685 43.14 7.71 -0.48
CA PRO A 685 43.76 7.59 -1.80
C PRO A 685 43.05 6.56 -2.69
N SER A 686 42.93 6.83 -4.00
CA SER A 686 42.19 5.93 -4.90
C SER A 686 42.80 4.52 -4.94
N GLY A 687 41.94 3.49 -4.82
CA GLY A 687 42.30 2.08 -4.65
C GLY A 687 42.62 1.67 -3.21
N GLN A 688 42.63 2.60 -2.25
CA GLN A 688 42.73 2.28 -0.82
C GLN A 688 41.34 1.99 -0.26
N LYS A 689 41.23 0.93 0.55
CA LYS A 689 39.98 0.56 1.21
C LYS A 689 39.62 1.52 2.33
N CYS A 690 38.33 1.60 2.65
CA CYS A 690 37.83 2.38 3.77
C CYS A 690 38.23 1.74 5.10
N ASP A 691 38.75 2.55 6.01
CA ASP A 691 39.14 2.11 7.34
C ASP A 691 37.90 1.99 8.24
N CYS A 692 37.23 0.84 8.17
CA CYS A 692 36.02 0.58 8.96
C CYS A 692 36.26 0.56 10.47
N SER A 693 37.51 0.56 10.94
CA SER A 693 37.83 0.70 12.37
C SER A 693 37.48 2.09 12.93
N GLN A 694 37.22 3.07 12.06
CA GLN A 694 36.78 4.41 12.45
C GLN A 694 35.28 4.47 12.78
N GLY A 695 34.51 3.45 12.41
CA GLY A 695 33.11 3.29 12.78
C GLY A 695 32.97 2.46 14.05
N GLN A 696 32.23 2.96 15.04
CA GLN A 696 31.92 2.16 16.24
C GLN A 696 31.07 0.96 15.82
N ASN A 697 31.42 -0.24 16.29
CA ASN A 697 30.75 -1.50 15.93
C ASN A 697 30.60 -1.75 14.42
N ALA A 698 31.48 -1.20 13.57
CA ALA A 698 31.53 -1.53 12.14
C ALA A 698 32.65 -2.53 11.84
N PHE A 699 32.49 -3.31 10.76
CA PHE A 699 33.54 -4.16 10.20
C PHE A 699 33.58 -4.08 8.68
N GLU A 700 34.74 -4.40 8.10
CA GLU A 700 34.99 -4.28 6.65
C GLU A 700 34.51 -5.53 5.90
N CYS A 701 33.67 -5.31 4.89
CA CYS A 701 33.31 -6.28 3.86
C CYS A 701 33.95 -5.91 2.54
N THR A 702 34.75 -6.81 1.96
CA THR A 702 35.36 -6.59 0.65
C THR A 702 34.54 -7.29 -0.42
N PHE A 703 34.10 -6.53 -1.41
CA PHE A 703 33.44 -7.04 -2.60
C PHE A 703 34.43 -7.03 -3.76
N SER A 704 34.33 -8.02 -4.64
CA SER A 704 35.05 -8.02 -5.91
C SER A 704 34.08 -8.30 -7.04
N ASP A 705 33.95 -7.36 -7.95
CA ASP A 705 33.21 -7.53 -9.20
C ASP A 705 34.20 -7.53 -10.39
N PRO A 706 34.03 -8.44 -11.38
CA PRO A 706 34.89 -8.49 -12.56
C PRO A 706 34.96 -7.19 -13.37
N TRP A 707 33.93 -6.35 -13.30
CA TRP A 707 33.77 -5.12 -14.08
C TRP A 707 34.15 -3.86 -13.31
N TYR A 708 33.90 -3.83 -11.99
CA TYR A 708 34.11 -2.63 -11.17
C TYR A 708 35.32 -2.69 -10.22
N GLY A 709 36.04 -3.82 -10.19
CA GLY A 709 37.18 -4.01 -9.30
C GLY A 709 36.77 -4.38 -7.88
N SER A 710 37.69 -4.26 -6.92
CA SER A 710 37.40 -4.53 -5.51
C SER A 710 37.10 -3.26 -4.75
N TRP A 711 35.96 -3.19 -4.05
CA TRP A 711 35.65 -2.13 -3.10
C TRP A 711 35.36 -2.70 -1.72
N SER A 712 35.37 -1.84 -0.70
CA SER A 712 35.04 -2.21 0.67
C SER A 712 33.84 -1.43 1.16
N GLU A 713 32.94 -2.08 1.88
CA GLU A 713 31.85 -1.45 2.61
C GLU A 713 31.98 -1.76 4.10
N CYS A 714 31.51 -0.86 4.94
CA CYS A 714 31.55 -1.01 6.39
C CYS A 714 30.16 -1.37 6.90
N LEU A 715 29.99 -2.58 7.45
CA LEU A 715 28.71 -3.14 7.91
C LEU A 715 28.69 -3.29 9.45
N PRO A 716 27.51 -3.44 10.09
CA PRO A 716 27.43 -3.59 11.55
C PRO A 716 28.01 -4.93 12.03
N LYS A 717 28.82 -4.95 13.08
CA LYS A 717 29.38 -6.19 13.65
C LYS A 717 28.31 -7.15 14.16
N VAL A 718 27.19 -6.63 14.64
CA VAL A 718 26.04 -7.41 15.10
C VAL A 718 25.02 -7.47 13.96
N GLY A 719 24.72 -8.66 13.47
CA GLY A 719 23.77 -8.89 12.38
C GLY A 719 24.29 -8.55 10.96
N GLY A 720 25.43 -7.88 10.82
CA GLY A 720 26.02 -7.63 9.51
C GLY A 720 26.73 -8.87 8.95
N TYR A 721 26.54 -9.07 7.66
CA TYR A 721 27.06 -10.20 6.88
C TYR A 721 27.68 -9.65 5.60
N CYS A 722 28.84 -10.16 5.17
CA CYS A 722 29.38 -9.82 3.86
C CYS A 722 28.78 -10.76 2.80
N PRO A 723 27.93 -10.27 1.87
CA PRO A 723 27.53 -11.05 0.71
C PRO A 723 28.77 -11.54 -0.04
N VAL A 724 28.81 -12.83 -0.37
CA VAL A 724 29.89 -13.39 -1.18
C VAL A 724 29.57 -13.25 -2.67
N THR A 725 30.60 -13.03 -3.47
CA THR A 725 30.49 -13.17 -4.92
C THR A 725 30.52 -14.66 -5.28
N CYS A 726 29.40 -15.19 -5.76
CA CYS A 726 29.33 -16.60 -6.16
C CYS A 726 29.96 -16.86 -7.54
N PRO A 727 30.52 -18.06 -7.79
CA PRO A 727 30.98 -18.46 -9.11
C PRO A 727 29.88 -18.36 -10.17
N GLU A 728 30.27 -18.17 -11.44
CA GLU A 728 29.35 -18.11 -12.58
C GLU A 728 28.42 -19.34 -12.61
N GLY A 729 27.11 -19.10 -12.73
CA GLY A 729 26.08 -20.15 -12.69
C GLY A 729 25.53 -20.49 -11.29
N LYS A 730 26.01 -19.84 -10.22
CA LYS A 730 25.44 -19.92 -8.87
C LYS A 730 24.88 -18.57 -8.43
N VAL A 731 23.87 -18.60 -7.55
CA VAL A 731 23.28 -17.42 -6.91
C VAL A 731 23.80 -17.27 -5.48
N ALA A 732 23.99 -16.02 -5.05
CA ALA A 732 24.27 -15.71 -3.65
C ALA A 732 23.01 -15.90 -2.82
N CYS A 733 23.16 -16.63 -1.71
CA CYS A 733 22.06 -16.85 -0.79
C CYS A 733 21.90 -15.68 0.17
N ASP A 734 20.67 -15.22 0.34
CA ASP A 734 20.32 -14.20 1.31
C ASP A 734 20.60 -14.66 2.74
N MET A 735 20.64 -13.71 3.68
CA MET A 735 20.69 -14.03 5.11
C MET A 735 19.52 -14.94 5.49
N VAL A 736 19.79 -15.91 6.38
CA VAL A 736 18.75 -16.78 6.90
C VAL A 736 18.12 -16.16 8.13
N VAL A 737 16.81 -16.29 8.28
CA VAL A 737 16.11 -15.86 9.50
C VAL A 737 15.84 -17.09 10.33
N ASP A 738 16.36 -17.12 11.55
CA ASP A 738 15.96 -18.14 12.51
C ASP A 738 14.67 -17.70 13.18
N TYR A 739 13.79 -18.66 13.44
CA TYR A 739 12.56 -18.45 14.19
C TYR A 739 12.56 -19.32 15.45
N LEU A 740 11.81 -18.88 16.46
CA LEU A 740 11.36 -19.77 17.52
C LEU A 740 10.25 -20.70 16.97
N PRO A 741 10.00 -21.86 17.59
CA PRO A 741 8.91 -22.77 17.20
C PRO A 741 7.50 -22.14 17.18
N ASN A 742 7.33 -20.93 17.74
CA ASN A 742 6.09 -20.16 17.72
C ASN A 742 6.02 -19.11 16.59
N GLY A 743 7.00 -19.07 15.68
CA GLY A 743 7.06 -18.14 14.55
C GLY A 743 7.71 -16.78 14.83
N THR A 744 8.20 -16.52 16.05
CA THR A 744 8.89 -15.26 16.37
C THR A 744 10.29 -15.26 15.77
N SER A 745 10.66 -14.23 15.00
CA SER A 745 12.01 -14.08 14.44
C SER A 745 13.05 -13.89 15.55
N LEU A 746 14.15 -14.64 15.49
CA LEU A 746 15.30 -14.56 16.39
C LEU A 746 16.40 -13.63 15.85
N GLY A 747 16.25 -13.15 14.62
CA GLY A 747 17.23 -12.32 13.92
C GLY A 747 17.66 -12.91 12.58
N TYR A 748 18.55 -12.19 11.90
CA TYR A 748 19.17 -12.60 10.65
C TYR A 748 20.55 -13.19 10.94
N PHE A 749 20.86 -14.30 10.29
CA PHE A 749 22.10 -15.05 10.46
C PHE A 749 22.71 -15.34 9.09
N GLN A 750 24.02 -15.61 9.09
CA GLN A 750 24.74 -16.00 7.89
C GLN A 750 24.25 -17.38 7.41
N PRO A 751 23.92 -17.55 6.11
CA PRO A 751 23.54 -18.86 5.59
C PRO A 751 24.73 -19.83 5.70
N PRO A 752 24.51 -21.10 6.09
CA PRO A 752 25.56 -22.11 6.13
C PRO A 752 26.16 -22.38 4.74
N GLU A 753 25.37 -22.18 3.68
CA GLU A 753 25.81 -22.18 2.28
C GLU A 753 25.54 -20.82 1.66
N GLN A 754 26.61 -20.09 1.35
CA GLN A 754 26.52 -18.72 0.85
C GLN A 754 26.24 -18.63 -0.66
N CYS A 755 26.42 -19.75 -1.38
CA CYS A 755 26.18 -19.87 -2.82
C CYS A 755 25.42 -21.15 -3.12
N ALA A 756 24.36 -21.06 -3.90
CA ALA A 756 23.57 -22.21 -4.36
C ALA A 756 23.37 -22.17 -5.89
N ASP A 757 22.98 -23.28 -6.50
CA ASP A 757 22.80 -23.35 -7.95
C ASP A 757 21.58 -22.53 -8.43
N SER A 758 20.62 -22.28 -7.55
CA SER A 758 19.42 -21.50 -7.81
C SER A 758 18.81 -20.99 -6.50
N PHE A 759 17.93 -19.99 -6.57
CA PHE A 759 17.35 -19.37 -5.36
C PHE A 759 16.54 -20.36 -4.52
N ASP A 760 15.95 -21.41 -5.08
CA ASP A 760 15.22 -22.45 -4.33
C ASP A 760 16.14 -23.39 -3.53
N LYS A 761 17.44 -23.41 -3.85
CA LYS A 761 18.44 -24.25 -3.18
C LYS A 761 19.15 -23.57 -2.03
N CYS A 762 18.92 -22.27 -1.82
CA CYS A 762 19.48 -21.57 -0.69
C CYS A 762 18.84 -22.03 0.64
N PRO A 763 19.64 -22.32 1.68
CA PRO A 763 19.12 -22.77 2.97
C PRO A 763 18.25 -21.69 3.63
N CYS A 764 17.40 -22.13 4.55
CA CYS A 764 16.68 -21.25 5.48
C CYS A 764 17.17 -21.46 6.91
N GLY A 765 16.82 -20.52 7.79
CA GLY A 765 17.24 -20.54 9.18
C GLY A 765 16.54 -21.62 10.00
N LYS A 766 16.91 -21.75 11.26
CA LYS A 766 16.28 -22.69 12.19
C LYS A 766 14.78 -22.39 12.34
N GLU A 767 13.96 -23.43 12.35
CA GLU A 767 12.48 -23.32 12.34
C GLU A 767 11.94 -22.45 11.19
N ALA A 768 12.68 -22.33 10.09
CA ALA A 768 12.24 -21.67 8.87
C ALA A 768 12.15 -22.67 7.70
N GLU A 769 11.20 -22.46 6.80
CA GLU A 769 11.09 -23.20 5.54
C GLU A 769 11.11 -22.24 4.34
N ARG A 770 11.65 -22.72 3.21
CA ARG A 770 11.74 -21.92 1.98
C ARG A 770 10.47 -22.04 1.18
N CYS A 771 9.82 -20.90 0.93
CA CYS A 771 8.62 -20.83 0.12
C CYS A 771 8.93 -20.27 -1.26
N ASN A 772 8.44 -20.94 -2.29
CA ASN A 772 8.61 -20.51 -3.67
C ASN A 772 8.05 -19.08 -3.83
N MET A 773 8.86 -18.15 -4.37
CA MET A 773 8.61 -16.70 -4.50
C MET A 773 8.65 -15.82 -3.23
N VAL A 774 8.47 -16.36 -2.02
CA VAL A 774 8.36 -15.54 -0.79
C VAL A 774 9.64 -15.59 0.06
N GLY A 775 10.58 -16.49 -0.25
CA GLY A 775 11.81 -16.67 0.51
C GLY A 775 11.58 -17.51 1.77
N CYS A 776 12.46 -17.35 2.78
CA CYS A 776 12.37 -18.08 4.04
C CYS A 776 11.29 -17.50 4.95
N ARG A 777 10.46 -18.37 5.53
CA ARG A 777 9.39 -18.03 6.48
C ARG A 777 9.39 -19.00 7.65
N PRO A 778 8.76 -18.68 8.80
CA PRO A 778 8.70 -19.63 9.91
C PRO A 778 7.98 -20.92 9.48
N ALA A 779 8.61 -22.08 9.69
CA ALA A 779 8.07 -23.40 9.37
C ALA A 779 6.72 -23.67 10.08
N SER A 780 6.46 -22.97 11.18
CA SER A 780 5.18 -23.01 11.89
C SER A 780 4.01 -22.41 11.10
N GLU A 781 4.26 -21.51 10.13
CA GLU A 781 3.21 -20.86 9.34
C GLU A 781 2.84 -21.62 8.06
N GLY A 782 3.74 -22.48 7.56
CA GLY A 782 3.55 -23.17 6.29
C GLY A 782 3.70 -22.23 5.09
N CYS A 783 4.15 -22.76 3.96
CA CYS A 783 4.20 -22.00 2.72
C CYS A 783 2.79 -21.69 2.19
N PRO A 784 2.57 -20.50 1.61
CA PRO A 784 1.29 -20.17 0.98
C PRO A 784 0.90 -21.26 -0.02
N ILE A 785 -0.30 -21.83 0.13
CA ILE A 785 -0.71 -22.95 -0.72
C ILE A 785 -1.18 -22.40 -2.06
N THR A 786 -0.62 -22.91 -3.15
CA THR A 786 -1.11 -22.66 -4.52
C THR A 786 -2.13 -23.74 -4.88
N CYS A 787 -3.35 -23.35 -5.23
CA CYS A 787 -4.40 -24.29 -5.64
C CYS A 787 -4.39 -24.52 -7.14
N THR A 788 -4.68 -25.75 -7.56
CA THR A 788 -4.92 -26.08 -8.97
C THR A 788 -6.22 -25.41 -9.46
N ALA A 789 -6.40 -25.21 -10.77
CA ALA A 789 -7.60 -24.55 -11.32
C ALA A 789 -8.92 -25.30 -11.05
N GLU A 790 -8.85 -26.60 -10.77
CA GLU A 790 -10.00 -27.42 -10.39
C GLU A 790 -10.33 -27.27 -8.90
N GLN A 791 -9.50 -26.55 -8.16
CA GLN A 791 -9.60 -26.30 -6.73
C GLN A 791 -9.80 -24.81 -6.45
N LYS A 792 -10.53 -24.49 -5.38
CA LYS A 792 -10.60 -23.16 -4.80
C LYS A 792 -9.79 -23.12 -3.50
N LYS A 793 -9.18 -21.97 -3.22
CA LYS A 793 -8.51 -21.71 -1.94
C LYS A 793 -9.56 -21.44 -0.86
N CYS A 794 -9.45 -22.14 0.26
CA CYS A 794 -10.27 -21.94 1.45
C CYS A 794 -9.39 -21.47 2.61
N TYR A 795 -9.87 -20.45 3.33
CA TYR A 795 -9.24 -19.95 4.54
C TYR A 795 -9.87 -20.61 5.76
N LEU A 796 -9.06 -21.31 6.56
CA LEU A 796 -9.47 -21.97 7.79
C LEU A 796 -8.88 -21.24 8.99
N THR A 797 -9.73 -20.75 9.89
CA THR A 797 -9.27 -20.24 11.18
C THR A 797 -9.51 -21.29 12.26
N ASP A 798 -8.43 -21.73 12.91
CA ASP A 798 -8.49 -22.58 14.09
C ASP A 798 -8.66 -21.73 15.34
N PHE A 799 -9.45 -22.21 16.29
CA PHE A 799 -9.61 -21.60 17.61
C PHE A 799 -9.28 -22.58 18.72
N SER A 800 -8.97 -22.07 19.90
CA SER A 800 -8.81 -22.87 21.11
C SER A 800 -10.16 -23.26 21.68
N ASP A 801 -10.17 -24.22 22.60
CA ASP A 801 -11.39 -24.60 23.32
C ASP A 801 -11.97 -23.42 24.13
N ALA A 802 -11.15 -22.39 24.42
CA ALA A 802 -11.55 -21.14 25.07
C ALA A 802 -12.07 -20.06 24.09
N GLY A 803 -12.06 -20.33 22.78
CA GLY A 803 -12.54 -19.41 21.74
C GLY A 803 -11.52 -18.36 21.28
N SER A 804 -10.23 -18.53 21.60
CA SER A 804 -9.17 -17.65 21.10
C SER A 804 -8.64 -18.17 19.76
N ARG A 805 -8.42 -17.29 18.77
CA ARG A 805 -7.80 -17.67 17.48
C ARG A 805 -6.42 -18.29 17.74
N ILE A 806 -6.20 -19.51 17.24
CA ILE A 806 -4.92 -20.25 17.33
C ILE A 806 -4.08 -19.98 16.09
N SER A 807 -4.64 -20.21 14.91
CA SER A 807 -3.93 -20.10 13.64
C SER A 807 -4.91 -19.89 12.49
N ASP A 808 -4.41 -19.34 11.38
CA ASP A 808 -5.07 -19.46 10.09
C ASP A 808 -4.26 -20.41 9.23
N ARG A 809 -4.92 -21.23 8.43
CA ARG A 809 -4.28 -22.02 7.37
C ARG A 809 -5.11 -21.95 6.12
N GLU A 810 -4.45 -22.01 4.99
CA GLU A 810 -5.10 -22.16 3.69
C GLU A 810 -5.21 -23.64 3.35
N VAL A 811 -6.26 -24.05 2.66
CA VAL A 811 -6.36 -25.38 2.05
C VAL A 811 -6.97 -25.27 0.66
N CYS A 812 -6.54 -26.15 -0.23
CA CYS A 812 -7.17 -26.30 -1.54
C CYS A 812 -8.24 -27.39 -1.46
N VAL A 813 -9.45 -27.06 -1.90
CA VAL A 813 -10.56 -28.01 -2.05
C VAL A 813 -11.05 -27.93 -3.48
N ALA A 814 -11.69 -28.98 -4.01
CA ALA A 814 -12.30 -28.91 -5.33
C ALA A 814 -13.24 -27.68 -5.45
N SER A 815 -13.31 -27.07 -6.63
CA SER A 815 -14.08 -25.85 -6.90
C SER A 815 -15.58 -25.96 -6.53
N ASP A 816 -16.14 -27.17 -6.60
CA ASP A 816 -17.51 -27.49 -6.19
C ASP A 816 -17.61 -28.03 -4.75
N ALA A 817 -16.48 -28.32 -4.10
CA ALA A 817 -16.45 -28.77 -2.72
C ALA A 817 -16.66 -27.60 -1.76
N THR A 818 -17.33 -27.91 -0.65
CA THR A 818 -17.57 -26.98 0.46
C THR A 818 -16.28 -26.89 1.29
N CYS A 819 -15.83 -25.68 1.64
CA CYS A 819 -14.61 -25.48 2.44
C CYS A 819 -14.74 -26.21 3.80
N PRO A 820 -13.73 -26.99 4.26
CA PRO A 820 -13.73 -27.47 5.64
C PRO A 820 -13.69 -26.29 6.61
N CYS A 821 -13.82 -26.58 7.90
CA CYS A 821 -13.70 -25.56 8.95
C CYS A 821 -12.45 -25.82 9.78
N GLY A 822 -11.87 -24.75 10.33
CA GLY A 822 -10.73 -24.87 11.25
C GLY A 822 -11.10 -25.59 12.55
N LYS A 823 -10.10 -26.05 13.29
CA LYS A 823 -10.22 -26.71 14.60
C LYS A 823 -11.02 -25.82 15.55
N ASN A 824 -11.95 -26.43 16.29
CA ASN A 824 -12.89 -25.74 17.18
C ASN A 824 -13.71 -24.63 16.52
N THR A 825 -13.92 -24.71 15.20
CA THR A 825 -14.99 -23.98 14.52
C THR A 825 -16.04 -24.97 14.05
N ALA A 826 -17.25 -24.47 13.84
CA ALA A 826 -18.36 -25.24 13.35
C ALA A 826 -18.89 -24.55 12.09
N LYS A 827 -19.06 -25.36 11.04
CA LYS A 827 -19.62 -24.88 9.80
C LYS A 827 -21.04 -24.39 9.99
N CYS A 828 -21.34 -23.24 9.41
CA CYS A 828 -22.69 -22.77 9.25
C CYS A 828 -23.42 -23.67 8.27
N PRO A 829 -24.57 -24.25 8.66
CA PRO A 829 -25.25 -25.18 7.78
C PRO A 829 -25.66 -24.50 6.45
N GLY A 830 -25.26 -25.06 5.31
CA GLY A 830 -25.54 -24.51 3.97
C GLY A 830 -24.63 -23.36 3.49
N SER A 831 -23.59 -22.99 4.24
CA SER A 831 -22.66 -21.90 3.89
C SER A 831 -21.20 -22.35 4.09
N ASP A 832 -20.26 -21.77 3.34
CA ASP A 832 -18.82 -21.95 3.56
C ASP A 832 -18.27 -21.17 4.77
N VAL A 833 -19.12 -20.42 5.48
CA VAL A 833 -18.74 -19.66 6.67
C VAL A 833 -18.54 -20.61 7.87
N CYS A 834 -17.36 -20.52 8.49
CA CYS A 834 -16.99 -21.25 9.70
C CYS A 834 -16.96 -20.28 10.89
N VAL A 835 -17.63 -20.64 11.98
CA VAL A 835 -17.73 -19.78 13.18
C VAL A 835 -17.42 -20.59 14.43
N LEU A 836 -17.10 -19.94 15.54
CA LEU A 836 -16.94 -20.64 16.82
C LEU A 836 -18.24 -21.39 17.19
N PRO A 837 -18.18 -22.61 17.76
CA PRO A 837 -19.36 -23.35 18.20
C PRO A 837 -20.24 -22.55 19.17
N SER A 838 -19.63 -21.68 19.99
CA SER A 838 -20.32 -20.74 20.88
C SER A 838 -21.07 -19.63 20.14
N GLU A 839 -20.63 -19.27 18.95
CA GLU A 839 -21.22 -18.23 18.08
C GLU A 839 -22.13 -18.82 17.01
N LYS A 840 -22.04 -20.13 16.77
CA LYS A 840 -22.86 -20.84 15.77
C LYS A 840 -24.34 -20.56 15.93
N ALA A 841 -24.85 -20.56 17.17
CA ALA A 841 -26.27 -20.28 17.43
C ALA A 841 -26.68 -18.83 17.12
N LEU A 842 -25.73 -17.88 17.14
CA LEU A 842 -25.97 -16.47 16.88
C LEU A 842 -25.83 -16.14 15.38
N ILE A 843 -24.75 -16.61 14.75
CA ILE A 843 -24.44 -16.31 13.35
C ILE A 843 -25.22 -17.24 12.42
N CYS A 844 -25.46 -18.49 12.84
CA CYS A 844 -26.07 -19.54 12.04
C CYS A 844 -27.18 -20.26 12.83
N PRO A 845 -28.25 -19.53 13.19
CA PRO A 845 -29.32 -20.05 14.04
C PRO A 845 -30.13 -21.18 13.40
N CYS A 846 -29.94 -21.46 12.10
CA CYS A 846 -30.75 -22.37 11.32
C CYS A 846 -30.03 -23.68 10.97
N LYS A 847 -30.82 -24.75 10.80
CA LYS A 847 -30.31 -26.08 10.44
C LYS A 847 -29.91 -26.13 8.97
N GLU A 848 -29.20 -27.18 8.56
CA GLU A 848 -28.70 -27.35 7.18
C GLU A 848 -29.79 -27.40 6.11
N SER A 849 -30.98 -27.85 6.51
CA SER A 849 -32.16 -27.83 5.67
C SER A 849 -32.93 -26.51 5.73
N GLU A 850 -32.39 -25.48 6.39
CA GLU A 850 -33.06 -24.23 6.71
C GLU A 850 -32.17 -23.01 6.40
N GLU A 851 -32.77 -21.98 5.79
CA GLU A 851 -32.16 -20.69 5.53
C GLU A 851 -32.49 -19.70 6.64
N VAL A 852 -31.50 -18.86 6.98
CA VAL A 852 -31.66 -17.78 7.95
C VAL A 852 -32.48 -16.66 7.33
N CYS A 853 -33.60 -16.33 7.97
CA CYS A 853 -34.54 -15.30 7.55
C CYS A 853 -34.59 -14.21 8.61
N THR A 854 -33.96 -13.07 8.35
CA THR A 854 -34.08 -11.88 9.20
C THR A 854 -35.36 -11.16 8.83
N VAL A 855 -36.39 -11.24 9.68
CA VAL A 855 -37.72 -10.71 9.38
C VAL A 855 -38.07 -9.53 10.29
N PRO A 856 -38.62 -8.43 9.74
CA PRO A 856 -38.95 -7.26 10.53
C PRO A 856 -40.23 -7.52 11.33
N ASN A 857 -40.19 -7.14 12.61
CA ASN A 857 -41.37 -7.00 13.45
C ASN A 857 -41.83 -5.55 13.39
N TYR A 858 -43.14 -5.33 13.25
CA TYR A 858 -43.72 -4.00 13.28
C TYR A 858 -44.53 -3.77 14.55
N ASP A 859 -44.65 -2.53 14.99
CA ASP A 859 -45.67 -2.15 15.97
C ASP A 859 -47.05 -2.07 15.31
N THR A 860 -48.04 -1.76 16.14
CA THR A 860 -49.40 -1.48 15.67
C THR A 860 -49.52 -0.23 14.82
N TYR A 861 -48.45 0.53 14.59
CA TYR A 861 -48.42 1.73 13.74
C TYR A 861 -47.63 1.51 12.44
N GLY A 862 -47.19 0.27 12.18
CA GLY A 862 -46.41 -0.07 10.99
C GLY A 862 -44.97 0.43 11.02
N LYS A 863 -44.45 0.79 12.20
CA LYS A 863 -43.03 1.10 12.42
C LYS A 863 -42.29 -0.16 12.85
N ILE A 864 -41.08 -0.38 12.32
CA ILE A 864 -40.25 -1.52 12.72
C ILE A 864 -39.89 -1.38 14.21
N THR A 865 -40.22 -2.37 15.02
CA THR A 865 -39.87 -2.42 16.45
C THR A 865 -38.55 -3.11 16.70
N ASP A 866 -38.31 -4.18 15.97
CA ASP A 866 -37.17 -5.07 16.09
C ASP A 866 -37.07 -5.95 14.84
N TRP A 867 -35.93 -6.62 14.68
CA TRP A 867 -35.73 -7.67 13.69
C TRP A 867 -35.65 -9.00 14.41
N GLU A 868 -36.43 -9.97 13.95
CA GLU A 868 -36.42 -11.33 14.48
C GLU A 868 -35.71 -12.24 13.48
N THR A 869 -34.73 -13.01 13.94
CA THR A 869 -34.10 -14.02 13.10
C THR A 869 -34.91 -15.31 13.21
N THR A 870 -35.41 -15.79 12.08
CA THR A 870 -36.22 -17.01 11.99
C THR A 870 -35.56 -17.97 11.00
N CYS A 871 -35.92 -19.25 11.09
CA CYS A 871 -35.40 -20.28 10.18
C CYS A 871 -36.52 -20.79 9.29
N ALA A 872 -36.35 -20.69 7.97
CA ALA A 872 -37.26 -21.26 7.00
C ALA A 872 -36.59 -22.47 6.34
N LYS A 873 -37.31 -23.51 5.95
CA LYS A 873 -36.67 -24.60 5.19
C LYS A 873 -36.10 -24.07 3.88
N SER A 874 -34.90 -24.50 3.49
CA SER A 874 -34.28 -24.09 2.22
C SER A 874 -35.23 -24.39 1.06
N GLY A 875 -35.47 -23.39 0.20
CA GLY A 875 -36.50 -23.40 -0.85
C GLY A 875 -37.95 -23.16 -0.36
N LYS A 876 -38.15 -22.70 0.88
CA LYS A 876 -39.42 -22.18 1.39
C LYS A 876 -39.27 -20.72 1.77
N ALA A 877 -40.22 -19.90 1.31
CA ALA A 877 -40.31 -18.49 1.67
C ALA A 877 -40.19 -18.25 3.19
N CYS A 878 -39.40 -17.24 3.53
CA CYS A 878 -39.24 -16.77 4.91
C CYS A 878 -40.59 -16.43 5.57
N PRO A 879 -40.83 -16.88 6.83
CA PRO A 879 -42.02 -16.48 7.58
C PRO A 879 -41.89 -15.01 8.00
N CYS A 880 -43.00 -14.28 8.04
CA CYS A 880 -42.96 -12.87 8.42
C CYS A 880 -43.10 -12.63 9.93
N GLY A 881 -42.45 -11.57 10.43
CA GLY A 881 -42.43 -11.20 11.84
C GLY A 881 -43.79 -10.75 12.43
N LYS A 882 -43.82 -10.34 13.69
CA LYS A 882 -45.02 -9.83 14.38
C LYS A 882 -45.59 -8.59 13.68
N ASN A 883 -46.92 -8.52 13.67
CA ASN A 883 -47.72 -7.48 12.99
C ASN A 883 -47.42 -7.29 11.49
N THR A 884 -46.97 -8.34 10.81
CA THR A 884 -46.80 -8.36 9.34
C THR A 884 -47.90 -9.16 8.63
N VAL A 885 -48.08 -8.90 7.34
CA VAL A 885 -48.77 -9.75 6.38
C VAL A 885 -47.73 -10.29 5.39
N SER A 886 -47.76 -11.61 5.18
CA SER A 886 -46.93 -12.27 4.18
C SER A 886 -47.54 -12.06 2.80
N CYS A 887 -46.75 -11.50 1.91
CA CYS A 887 -47.11 -11.10 0.57
C CYS A 887 -46.28 -11.92 -0.42
N PRO A 888 -46.87 -12.59 -1.42
CA PRO A 888 -46.09 -13.26 -2.45
C PRO A 888 -45.13 -12.27 -3.10
N ASP A 889 -43.83 -12.58 -3.13
CA ASP A 889 -42.86 -11.73 -3.83
C ASP A 889 -43.09 -11.89 -5.35
N PRO A 890 -43.47 -10.82 -6.06
CA PRO A 890 -43.74 -10.89 -7.50
C PRO A 890 -42.47 -11.05 -8.34
N ASN A 891 -41.29 -10.80 -7.76
CA ASN A 891 -39.97 -10.94 -8.40
C ASN A 891 -39.27 -12.26 -8.04
N ASP A 892 -39.71 -12.92 -6.97
CA ASP A 892 -39.17 -14.19 -6.54
C ASP A 892 -40.31 -15.12 -6.09
N ALA A 893 -40.68 -16.06 -6.97
CA ALA A 893 -41.78 -16.99 -6.72
C ALA A 893 -41.53 -17.93 -5.53
N GLU A 894 -40.30 -18.00 -5.02
CA GLU A 894 -39.92 -18.81 -3.86
C GLU A 894 -39.90 -18.01 -2.55
N ASN A 895 -40.08 -16.68 -2.59
CA ASN A 895 -40.04 -15.79 -1.44
C ASN A 895 -41.36 -15.04 -1.17
N ASN A 896 -41.51 -14.58 0.07
CA ASN A 896 -42.61 -13.70 0.49
C ASN A 896 -42.04 -12.39 1.04
N LEU A 897 -42.60 -11.25 0.63
CA LEU A 897 -42.40 -9.97 1.29
C LEU A 897 -43.21 -9.89 2.59
N CYS A 898 -42.61 -9.28 3.61
CA CYS A 898 -43.26 -9.05 4.89
C CYS A 898 -43.67 -7.58 5.01
N SER A 899 -44.97 -7.30 4.86
CA SER A 899 -45.50 -5.93 4.92
C SER A 899 -46.18 -5.67 6.28
N PRO A 900 -46.13 -4.47 6.86
CA PRO A 900 -46.86 -4.17 8.10
C PRO A 900 -48.38 -4.33 7.90
N LYS A 901 -49.09 -4.87 8.91
CA LYS A 901 -50.56 -5.00 8.91
C LYS A 901 -51.30 -3.66 8.94
N PHE A 902 -50.62 -2.56 9.29
CA PHE A 902 -51.27 -1.32 9.75
C PHE A 902 -51.86 -0.42 8.64
N TYR A 903 -51.33 -0.42 7.42
CA TYR A 903 -51.76 0.59 6.41
C TYR A 903 -52.61 0.06 5.25
N HIS A 904 -52.49 -1.20 4.84
CA HIS A 904 -53.29 -1.73 3.74
C HIS A 904 -53.66 -3.20 3.97
N LYS A 905 -54.96 -3.55 3.86
CA LYS A 905 -55.42 -4.95 3.77
C LYS A 905 -54.93 -5.66 2.49
N LYS A 906 -54.16 -4.97 1.64
CA LYS A 906 -53.61 -5.48 0.38
C LYS A 906 -52.11 -5.25 0.42
N CYS A 907 -51.37 -6.29 0.04
CA CYS A 907 -49.93 -6.23 -0.11
C CYS A 907 -49.50 -5.10 -1.05
N PRO A 908 -48.40 -4.41 -0.78
CA PRO A 908 -47.70 -3.66 -1.81
C PRO A 908 -47.49 -4.57 -3.02
N VAL A 909 -47.72 -4.07 -4.24
CA VAL A 909 -47.62 -4.86 -5.47
C VAL A 909 -46.44 -4.32 -6.28
N PRO A 910 -45.21 -4.80 -6.03
CA PRO A 910 -44.14 -4.62 -7.00
C PRO A 910 -44.55 -5.22 -8.35
N CYS A 911 -43.91 -4.79 -9.43
CA CYS A 911 -44.13 -5.44 -10.71
C CYS A 911 -43.63 -6.88 -10.63
N THR A 912 -44.36 -7.78 -11.28
CA THR A 912 -43.87 -9.14 -11.56
C THR A 912 -42.76 -9.10 -12.60
N VAL A 913 -41.91 -10.13 -12.64
CA VAL A 913 -40.86 -10.25 -13.67
C VAL A 913 -41.42 -10.11 -15.08
N ASP A 914 -42.58 -10.71 -15.36
CA ASP A 914 -43.25 -10.60 -16.67
C ASP A 914 -43.70 -9.16 -16.98
N GLN A 915 -44.15 -8.43 -15.96
CA GLN A 915 -44.51 -7.01 -16.09
C GLN A 915 -43.27 -6.13 -16.30
N ILE A 916 -42.16 -6.41 -15.60
CA ILE A 916 -40.88 -5.68 -15.79
C ILE A 916 -40.37 -5.90 -17.22
N GLN A 917 -40.45 -7.13 -17.73
CA GLN A 917 -40.10 -7.44 -19.12
C GLN A 917 -41.04 -6.78 -20.14
N ALA A 918 -42.30 -6.57 -19.78
CA ALA A 918 -43.25 -5.78 -20.57
C ALA A 918 -42.98 -4.26 -20.50
N GLY A 919 -41.97 -3.82 -19.75
CA GLY A 919 -41.57 -2.43 -19.59
C GLY A 919 -42.20 -1.71 -18.39
N ASN A 920 -42.93 -2.42 -17.52
CA ASN A 920 -43.47 -1.84 -16.29
C ASN A 920 -42.32 -1.57 -15.29
N ALA A 921 -42.49 -0.58 -14.43
CA ALA A 921 -41.52 -0.23 -13.40
C ALA A 921 -42.10 -0.37 -11.99
N THR A 922 -41.38 -1.03 -11.09
CA THR A 922 -41.70 -0.98 -9.66
C THR A 922 -41.33 0.41 -9.12
N CYS A 923 -42.29 1.10 -8.52
CA CYS A 923 -42.14 2.44 -7.98
C CYS A 923 -42.23 2.41 -6.44
N PHE A 924 -41.13 2.78 -5.79
CA PHE A 924 -41.05 2.99 -4.34
C PHE A 924 -41.21 4.48 -4.03
N GLN A 925 -42.22 4.81 -3.22
CA GLN A 925 -42.50 6.18 -2.78
C GLN A 925 -42.30 6.27 -1.27
N THR A 926 -41.16 6.81 -0.85
CA THR A 926 -40.91 7.14 0.55
C THR A 926 -41.69 8.41 0.91
N ASN A 927 -42.50 8.37 1.95
CA ASN A 927 -43.23 9.51 2.49
C ASN A 927 -42.54 9.97 3.78
N LEU A 928 -42.22 11.27 3.86
CA LEU A 928 -41.67 11.87 5.07
C LEU A 928 -42.71 12.75 5.75
N ASP A 929 -42.63 12.85 7.08
CA ASP A 929 -43.37 13.84 7.84
C ASP A 929 -42.83 15.26 7.58
N SER A 930 -43.45 16.28 8.16
CA SER A 930 -43.01 17.68 8.01
C SER A 930 -41.64 17.97 8.62
N SER A 931 -41.13 17.08 9.46
CA SER A 931 -39.81 17.17 10.11
C SER A 931 -38.73 16.40 9.35
N GLY A 932 -39.06 15.77 8.22
CA GLY A 932 -38.14 14.98 7.41
C GLY A 932 -37.86 13.57 7.95
N ASN A 933 -38.66 13.08 8.91
CA ASN A 933 -38.56 11.70 9.38
C ASN A 933 -39.41 10.78 8.50
N PHE A 934 -39.02 9.50 8.48
CA PHE A 934 -39.79 8.47 7.80
C PHE A 934 -41.23 8.35 8.35
N GLU A 935 -42.22 8.48 7.47
CA GLU A 935 -43.65 8.30 7.80
C GLU A 935 -44.16 6.96 7.25
N SER A 936 -43.88 6.64 5.98
CA SER A 936 -44.28 5.38 5.34
C SER A 936 -43.55 5.17 4.00
N GLU A 937 -43.69 3.98 3.41
CA GLU A 937 -43.23 3.67 2.05
C GLU A 937 -44.37 3.01 1.26
N THR A 938 -44.68 3.53 0.07
CA THR A 938 -45.70 2.96 -0.82
C THR A 938 -45.02 2.31 -2.01
N VAL A 939 -45.35 1.05 -2.32
CA VAL A 939 -44.81 0.34 -3.50
C VAL A 939 -45.92 0.08 -4.49
N THR A 940 -45.72 0.51 -5.75
CA THR A 940 -46.71 0.36 -6.84
C THR A 940 -46.03 -0.15 -8.11
N CYS A 941 -46.73 -0.96 -8.91
CA CYS A 941 -46.28 -1.32 -10.25
C CYS A 941 -46.88 -0.35 -11.28
N LEU A 942 -46.02 0.39 -11.98
CA LEU A 942 -46.42 1.37 -12.98
C LEU A 942 -46.29 0.80 -14.40
N PRO A 943 -47.27 0.99 -15.29
CA PRO A 943 -47.15 0.64 -16.70
C PRO A 943 -45.95 1.34 -17.40
N PRO A 944 -45.52 0.85 -18.58
CA PRO A 944 -44.39 1.43 -19.30
C PRO A 944 -44.68 2.89 -19.66
N GLY A 945 -43.75 3.78 -19.34
CA GLY A 945 -43.86 5.23 -19.62
C GLY A 945 -44.50 6.07 -18.51
N GLU A 946 -45.11 5.45 -17.48
CA GLU A 946 -45.53 6.18 -16.29
C GLU A 946 -44.35 6.41 -15.34
N LYS A 947 -44.10 7.68 -14.98
CA LYS A 947 -43.00 8.05 -14.07
C LYS A 947 -43.44 7.86 -12.62
N CYS A 948 -42.56 7.25 -11.81
CA CYS A 948 -42.75 7.16 -10.38
C CYS A 948 -42.80 8.56 -9.75
N SER A 949 -43.95 8.97 -9.21
CA SER A 949 -44.07 10.25 -8.50
C SER A 949 -43.27 10.19 -7.19
N PRO A 950 -42.58 11.28 -6.76
CA PRO A 950 -42.01 11.34 -5.42
C PRO A 950 -43.09 11.10 -4.35
N GLY A 951 -42.72 10.48 -3.23
CA GLY A 951 -43.61 10.42 -2.08
C GLY A 951 -43.78 11.79 -1.41
N LYS A 952 -44.66 11.86 -0.40
CA LYS A 952 -44.92 13.09 0.36
C LYS A 952 -43.62 13.64 0.95
N ASN A 953 -43.41 14.95 0.78
CA ASN A 953 -42.19 15.67 1.21
C ASN A 953 -40.89 15.18 0.56
N MET A 954 -40.97 14.47 -0.57
CA MET A 954 -39.84 14.14 -1.42
C MET A 954 -39.88 14.94 -2.73
N LYS A 955 -38.75 15.03 -3.43
CA LYS A 955 -38.63 15.53 -4.79
C LYS A 955 -37.75 14.62 -5.63
N ARG A 956 -37.99 14.63 -6.95
CA ARG A 956 -37.17 13.91 -7.93
C ARG A 956 -36.10 14.84 -8.49
N CYS A 957 -34.86 14.38 -8.46
CA CYS A 957 -33.73 15.08 -9.08
C CYS A 957 -33.62 14.75 -10.57
N PRO A 958 -32.94 15.60 -11.36
CA PRO A 958 -32.66 15.30 -12.77
C PRO A 958 -31.93 13.97 -13.00
N SER A 959 -31.08 13.56 -12.05
CA SER A 959 -30.38 12.26 -12.04
C SER A 959 -31.30 11.05 -11.84
N GLY A 960 -32.59 11.24 -11.58
CA GLY A 960 -33.53 10.16 -11.25
C GLY A 960 -33.61 9.84 -9.75
N ALA A 961 -32.71 10.39 -8.93
CA ALA A 961 -32.74 10.27 -7.48
C ALA A 961 -34.03 10.85 -6.86
N VAL A 962 -34.49 10.25 -5.77
CA VAL A 962 -35.65 10.76 -5.00
C VAL A 962 -35.19 11.12 -3.59
N LEU A 963 -35.19 12.41 -3.28
CA LEU A 963 -34.62 12.98 -2.06
C LEU A 963 -35.70 13.69 -1.23
N PRO A 964 -35.48 13.95 0.07
CA PRO A 964 -36.27 14.92 0.82
C PRO A 964 -36.36 16.26 0.07
N ALA A 965 -37.53 16.91 0.08
CA ALA A 965 -37.76 18.13 -0.68
C ALA A 965 -36.76 19.26 -0.36
N ALA A 966 -36.23 19.28 0.86
CA ALA A 966 -35.22 20.24 1.32
C ALA A 966 -33.79 19.94 0.82
N SER A 967 -33.46 18.70 0.47
CA SER A 967 -32.11 18.29 0.05
C SER A 967 -31.73 18.88 -1.31
N LYS A 968 -30.47 19.19 -1.57
CA LYS A 968 -30.03 19.67 -2.90
C LYS A 968 -29.76 18.49 -3.84
N CYS A 969 -30.17 18.60 -5.10
CA CYS A 969 -29.85 17.61 -6.12
C CYS A 969 -28.39 17.81 -6.58
N VAL A 970 -27.61 16.74 -6.59
CA VAL A 970 -26.20 16.68 -7.01
C VAL A 970 -26.04 15.41 -7.84
N ASN A 971 -25.41 15.50 -9.00
CA ASN A 971 -25.18 14.30 -9.79
C ASN A 971 -23.94 13.56 -9.28
N LEU A 972 -24.08 12.66 -8.30
CA LEU A 972 -22.95 11.95 -7.71
C LEU A 972 -22.32 10.92 -8.64
N TYR A 973 -23.09 10.37 -9.57
CA TYR A 973 -22.64 9.26 -10.42
C TYR A 973 -22.17 9.70 -11.82
N GLY A 974 -22.11 11.01 -12.07
CA GLY A 974 -21.77 11.57 -13.37
C GLY A 974 -22.73 11.13 -14.48
N THR A 975 -22.45 11.51 -15.73
CA THR A 975 -23.14 10.95 -16.90
C THR A 975 -22.36 9.82 -17.58
N SER A 976 -21.13 9.53 -17.12
CA SER A 976 -20.16 8.66 -17.81
C SER A 976 -19.70 7.42 -17.04
N ASN A 977 -19.88 7.32 -15.71
CA ASN A 977 -19.27 6.24 -14.91
C ASN A 977 -20.24 5.18 -14.35
N ALA A 978 -21.54 5.35 -14.57
CA ALA A 978 -22.53 4.41 -14.06
C ALA A 978 -22.86 3.37 -15.14
N THR A 979 -22.32 2.16 -15.02
CA THR A 979 -22.74 1.03 -15.85
C THR A 979 -24.21 0.74 -15.56
N ALA A 980 -25.06 1.00 -16.55
CA ALA A 980 -26.47 0.70 -16.44
C ALA A 980 -26.66 -0.83 -16.31
N VAL A 981 -27.46 -1.28 -15.34
CA VAL A 981 -27.79 -2.70 -15.20
C VAL A 981 -28.98 -3.01 -16.10
N ASP A 982 -28.88 -4.06 -16.91
CA ASP A 982 -29.99 -4.51 -17.76
C ASP A 982 -31.14 -5.07 -16.91
N ALA A 983 -32.38 -4.94 -17.39
CA ALA A 983 -33.56 -5.46 -16.69
C ALA A 983 -33.53 -6.98 -16.41
N THR A 984 -32.66 -7.73 -17.10
CA THR A 984 -32.48 -9.18 -16.96
C THR A 984 -31.45 -9.58 -15.91
N GLN A 985 -30.75 -8.64 -15.29
CA GLN A 985 -29.72 -8.88 -14.29
C GLN A 985 -30.12 -8.27 -12.95
N LYS A 986 -30.05 -9.06 -11.87
CA LYS A 986 -30.20 -8.57 -10.51
C LYS A 986 -28.82 -8.50 -9.89
N GLU A 987 -28.37 -7.30 -9.61
CA GLU A 987 -27.16 -6.99 -8.90
C GLU A 987 -27.51 -6.56 -7.47
N THR A 988 -26.69 -6.95 -6.51
CA THR A 988 -26.85 -6.59 -5.11
C THR A 988 -25.48 -6.32 -4.52
N THR A 989 -25.34 -5.17 -3.87
CA THR A 989 -24.10 -4.75 -3.22
C THR A 989 -24.38 -4.46 -1.76
N THR A 990 -23.60 -5.06 -0.85
CA THR A 990 -23.69 -4.85 0.59
C THR A 990 -22.41 -4.19 1.08
N VAL A 991 -22.53 -3.03 1.71
CA VAL A 991 -21.40 -2.31 2.30
C VAL A 991 -21.45 -2.47 3.81
N TYR A 992 -20.39 -3.01 4.39
CA TYR A 992 -20.21 -3.20 5.82
C TYR A 992 -19.33 -2.07 6.38
N ILE A 993 -19.93 -1.23 7.23
CA ILE A 993 -19.31 -0.07 7.87
C ILE A 993 -19.16 -0.36 9.36
N THR A 994 -17.92 -0.34 9.85
CA THR A 994 -17.64 -0.47 11.28
C THR A 994 -17.98 0.84 12.00
N LEU A 995 -18.68 0.74 13.14
CA LEU A 995 -19.05 1.88 13.97
C LEU A 995 -18.20 1.91 15.25
N THR A 996 -17.76 3.09 15.69
CA THR A 996 -17.11 3.23 17.01
C THR A 996 -18.07 3.00 18.17
N GLY A 997 -19.38 3.07 17.92
CA GLY A 997 -20.45 2.72 18.85
C GLY A 997 -21.83 2.91 18.22
N THR A 998 -22.87 2.30 18.82
CA THR A 998 -24.27 2.47 18.39
C THR A 998 -25.08 3.31 19.37
N SER A 999 -26.03 4.09 18.86
CA SER A 999 -27.03 4.79 19.67
C SER A 999 -28.03 3.82 20.29
N ASP A 1000 -28.53 4.09 21.50
CA ASP A 1000 -29.65 3.36 22.12
C ASP A 1000 -30.92 3.34 21.27
N LYS A 1001 -31.03 4.27 20.31
CA LYS A 1001 -32.15 4.37 19.36
C LYS A 1001 -31.78 3.88 17.96
N ALA A 1002 -30.66 3.18 17.79
CA ALA A 1002 -30.17 2.76 16.48
C ALA A 1002 -31.23 1.97 15.68
N ALA A 1003 -31.88 0.98 16.29
CA ALA A 1003 -32.97 0.25 15.63
C ALA A 1003 -34.13 1.16 15.22
N ALA A 1004 -34.58 2.04 16.12
CA ALA A 1004 -35.70 2.96 15.88
C ALA A 1004 -35.40 4.08 14.86
N ASN A 1005 -34.11 4.37 14.64
CA ASN A 1005 -33.60 5.39 13.71
C ASN A 1005 -33.06 4.79 12.41
N SER A 1006 -33.06 3.46 12.26
CA SER A 1006 -32.47 2.79 11.11
C SER A 1006 -33.12 3.23 9.78
N ASP A 1007 -34.45 3.26 9.69
CA ASP A 1007 -35.16 3.74 8.50
C ASP A 1007 -34.87 5.21 8.17
N THR A 1008 -34.87 6.07 9.18
CA THR A 1008 -34.54 7.49 9.01
C THR A 1008 -33.10 7.65 8.51
N SER A 1009 -32.16 6.88 9.04
CA SER A 1009 -30.75 6.93 8.65
C SER A 1009 -30.54 6.33 7.26
N ARG A 1010 -31.24 5.23 6.91
CA ARG A 1010 -31.32 4.67 5.56
C ARG A 1010 -31.77 5.71 4.55
N ILE A 1011 -32.82 6.49 4.85
CA ILE A 1011 -33.33 7.50 3.92
C ILE A 1011 -32.38 8.70 3.81
N LYS A 1012 -31.79 9.13 4.92
CA LYS A 1012 -30.75 10.16 4.89
C LYS A 1012 -29.54 9.68 4.08
N LEU A 1013 -29.18 8.41 4.20
CA LEU A 1013 -28.10 7.79 3.46
C LEU A 1013 -28.45 7.67 1.97
N ASN A 1014 -29.68 7.27 1.63
CA ASN A 1014 -30.19 7.34 0.26
C ASN A 1014 -30.14 8.76 -0.30
N SER A 1015 -30.42 9.76 0.56
CA SER A 1015 -30.33 11.15 0.18
C SER A 1015 -28.89 11.62 -0.03
N ALA A 1016 -27.97 11.17 0.83
CA ALA A 1016 -26.54 11.48 0.74
C ALA A 1016 -25.91 10.82 -0.50
N LEU A 1017 -26.36 9.61 -0.86
CA LEU A 1017 -25.93 8.87 -2.04
C LEU A 1017 -26.70 9.23 -3.31
N GLN A 1018 -27.77 10.01 -3.22
CA GLN A 1018 -28.66 10.31 -4.36
C GLN A 1018 -29.10 9.08 -5.13
N LEU A 1019 -29.51 8.07 -4.37
CA LEU A 1019 -29.96 6.79 -4.88
C LEU A 1019 -31.11 6.96 -5.90
N PRO A 1020 -30.92 6.54 -7.17
CA PRO A 1020 -31.97 6.51 -8.18
C PRO A 1020 -33.19 5.67 -7.76
N ALA A 1021 -34.37 6.05 -8.26
CA ALA A 1021 -35.65 5.43 -7.85
C ALA A 1021 -35.84 3.97 -8.29
N ASP A 1022 -35.01 3.48 -9.21
CA ASP A 1022 -34.95 2.10 -9.71
C ASP A 1022 -34.07 1.19 -8.83
N LEU A 1023 -33.35 1.76 -7.87
CA LEU A 1023 -32.59 1.06 -6.83
C LEU A 1023 -33.36 1.04 -5.50
N VAL A 1024 -33.24 -0.06 -4.77
CA VAL A 1024 -33.81 -0.25 -3.44
C VAL A 1024 -32.69 -0.50 -2.45
N SER A 1025 -32.77 0.15 -1.30
CA SER A 1025 -31.81 -0.02 -0.21
C SER A 1025 -32.46 -0.57 1.06
N THR A 1026 -31.65 -1.32 1.79
CA THR A 1026 -31.93 -1.85 3.13
C THR A 1026 -30.75 -1.52 4.04
N MET A 1027 -31.01 -1.37 5.33
CA MET A 1027 -29.96 -1.09 6.30
C MET A 1027 -30.21 -1.93 7.56
N SER A 1028 -29.18 -2.61 8.04
CA SER A 1028 -29.22 -3.39 9.27
C SER A 1028 -28.00 -3.08 10.13
N ILE A 1029 -28.13 -3.26 11.45
CA ILE A 1029 -27.07 -2.98 12.40
C ILE A 1029 -26.92 -4.22 13.27
N ALA A 1030 -25.76 -4.84 13.19
CA ALA A 1030 -25.36 -5.92 14.08
C ALA A 1030 -24.58 -5.29 15.25
N THR A 1031 -25.22 -5.22 16.42
CA THR A 1031 -24.48 -4.95 17.66
C THR A 1031 -23.85 -6.26 18.11
N ALA A 1032 -22.52 -6.29 18.23
CA ALA A 1032 -21.86 -7.42 18.88
C ALA A 1032 -22.39 -7.47 20.33
N SER A 1033 -23.29 -8.41 20.62
CA SER A 1033 -23.82 -8.56 21.96
C SER A 1033 -22.65 -8.91 22.87
N SER A 1034 -22.35 -8.03 23.83
CA SER A 1034 -21.25 -8.18 24.78
C SER A 1034 -21.36 -9.53 25.49
N ARG A 1035 -20.49 -10.47 25.10
CA ARG A 1035 -20.18 -11.64 25.92
C ARG A 1035 -18.68 -11.77 26.05
N ARG A 1036 -18.25 -11.74 27.32
CA ARG A 1036 -16.92 -12.11 27.76
C ARG A 1036 -16.65 -13.55 27.35
N LEU A 1037 -15.78 -13.74 26.36
CA LEU A 1037 -14.98 -14.95 26.22
C LEU A 1037 -13.55 -14.63 26.65
N SER A 1038 -12.98 -15.58 27.36
CA SER A 1038 -11.88 -15.47 28.32
C SER A 1038 -10.51 -15.18 27.71
N GLY A 1039 -9.75 -14.28 28.35
CA GLY A 1039 -8.29 -14.42 28.52
C GLY A 1039 -7.37 -13.57 27.64
N ARG A 1040 -7.81 -13.08 26.48
CA ARG A 1040 -7.14 -12.00 25.73
C ARG A 1040 -8.21 -10.99 25.31
N GLN A 1041 -8.06 -9.73 25.72
CA GLN A 1041 -8.86 -8.63 25.17
C GLN A 1041 -8.54 -8.52 23.67
N LEU A 1042 -9.35 -9.15 22.82
CA LEU A 1042 -9.55 -8.60 21.49
C LEU A 1042 -10.22 -7.24 21.68
N ALA A 1043 -9.68 -6.21 21.03
CA ALA A 1043 -10.31 -4.90 20.94
C ALA A 1043 -11.82 -5.08 20.72
N GLU A 1044 -12.62 -4.43 21.57
CA GLU A 1044 -14.08 -4.58 21.63
C GLU A 1044 -14.68 -4.75 20.23
N ALA A 1045 -15.41 -5.86 20.01
CA ALA A 1045 -16.05 -6.12 18.73
C ALA A 1045 -17.00 -4.95 18.41
N LYS A 1046 -16.56 -4.09 17.48
CA LYS A 1046 -17.25 -2.86 17.12
C LYS A 1046 -18.55 -3.20 16.40
N PRO A 1047 -19.66 -2.49 16.65
CA PRO A 1047 -20.90 -2.70 15.91
C PRO A 1047 -20.69 -2.51 14.40
N ILE A 1048 -21.39 -3.31 13.59
CA ILE A 1048 -21.31 -3.26 12.13
C ILE A 1048 -22.65 -2.80 11.56
N LEU A 1049 -22.61 -1.79 10.70
CA LEU A 1049 -23.74 -1.36 9.88
C LEU A 1049 -23.60 -1.98 8.49
N ALA A 1050 -24.59 -2.78 8.07
CA ALA A 1050 -24.67 -3.31 6.73
C ALA A 1050 -25.70 -2.51 5.93
N PHE A 1051 -25.27 -1.85 4.86
CA PHE A 1051 -26.12 -1.12 3.93
C PHE A 1051 -26.13 -1.82 2.58
N THR A 1052 -27.28 -2.39 2.19
CA THR A 1052 -27.40 -3.19 0.98
C THR A 1052 -28.31 -2.53 -0.05
N VAL A 1053 -27.81 -2.43 -1.28
CA VAL A 1053 -28.46 -1.81 -2.43
C VAL A 1053 -28.68 -2.88 -3.50
N SER A 1054 -29.85 -2.90 -4.11
CA SER A 1054 -30.17 -3.81 -5.22
C SER A 1054 -31.00 -3.10 -6.28
N ASN A 1055 -30.86 -3.50 -7.55
CA ASN A 1055 -31.71 -2.99 -8.62
C ASN A 1055 -33.02 -3.78 -8.71
N THR A 1056 -34.10 -3.10 -9.07
CA THR A 1056 -35.44 -3.70 -9.22
C THR A 1056 -35.86 -3.93 -10.67
N GLY A 1057 -34.95 -3.70 -11.59
CA GLY A 1057 -35.12 -3.77 -13.04
C GLY A 1057 -33.95 -3.06 -13.73
N LYS A 1058 -34.19 -2.50 -14.92
CA LYS A 1058 -33.17 -1.68 -15.59
C LYS A 1058 -32.84 -0.48 -14.70
N SER A 1059 -31.57 -0.31 -14.34
CA SER A 1059 -31.13 0.84 -13.56
C SER A 1059 -30.14 1.71 -14.32
N SER A 1060 -30.22 3.04 -14.12
CA SER A 1060 -29.23 3.96 -14.69
C SER A 1060 -27.91 3.99 -13.90
N VAL A 1061 -27.91 3.44 -12.68
CA VAL A 1061 -26.72 3.29 -11.82
C VAL A 1061 -26.66 1.86 -11.30
N SER A 1062 -25.51 1.21 -11.35
CA SER A 1062 -25.34 -0.14 -10.80
C SER A 1062 -25.24 -0.10 -9.26
N PRO A 1063 -25.76 -1.12 -8.56
CA PRO A 1063 -25.53 -1.28 -7.12
C PRO A 1063 -24.03 -1.28 -6.73
N SER A 1064 -23.13 -1.83 -7.56
CA SER A 1064 -21.68 -1.75 -7.38
C SER A 1064 -21.17 -0.31 -7.36
N ALA A 1065 -21.59 0.54 -8.31
CA ALA A 1065 -21.22 1.96 -8.34
C ALA A 1065 -21.70 2.71 -7.08
N VAL A 1066 -22.87 2.35 -6.55
CA VAL A 1066 -23.35 2.89 -5.26
C VAL A 1066 -22.47 2.41 -4.10
N GLY A 1067 -22.05 1.14 -4.11
CA GLY A 1067 -21.15 0.57 -3.09
C GLY A 1067 -19.79 1.26 -3.03
N GLU A 1068 -19.16 1.49 -4.20
CA GLU A 1068 -17.88 2.20 -4.28
C GLU A 1068 -18.02 3.67 -3.87
N GLN A 1069 -19.10 4.35 -4.28
CA GLN A 1069 -19.35 5.72 -3.84
C GLN A 1069 -19.52 5.80 -2.32
N LEU A 1070 -20.22 4.85 -1.71
CA LEU A 1070 -20.37 4.79 -0.26
C LEU A 1070 -19.04 4.52 0.44
N LYS A 1071 -18.22 3.59 -0.07
CA LYS A 1071 -16.87 3.34 0.42
C LYS A 1071 -16.01 4.61 0.38
N GLN A 1072 -16.01 5.33 -0.74
CA GLN A 1072 -15.30 6.61 -0.87
C GLN A 1072 -15.80 7.66 0.13
N MET A 1073 -17.11 7.75 0.35
CA MET A 1073 -17.68 8.70 1.32
C MET A 1073 -17.29 8.35 2.76
N VAL A 1074 -17.17 7.05 3.09
CA VAL A 1074 -16.71 6.61 4.42
C VAL A 1074 -15.23 6.95 4.61
N THR A 1075 -14.36 6.59 3.65
CA THR A 1075 -12.91 6.81 3.77
C THR A 1075 -12.55 8.30 3.80
N SER A 1076 -13.26 9.13 3.03
CA SER A 1076 -13.11 10.60 3.03
C SER A 1076 -13.76 11.31 4.22
N SER A 1077 -14.36 10.57 5.17
CA SER A 1077 -15.09 11.15 6.31
C SER A 1077 -16.15 12.18 5.88
N ASN A 1078 -16.91 11.88 4.82
CA ASN A 1078 -17.86 12.82 4.23
C ASN A 1078 -18.90 13.30 5.27
N PRO A 1079 -19.13 14.63 5.40
CA PRO A 1079 -19.99 15.18 6.46
C PRO A 1079 -21.47 14.82 6.29
N GLU A 1080 -21.97 14.69 5.05
CA GLU A 1080 -23.37 14.31 4.80
C GLU A 1080 -23.61 12.84 5.10
N LEU A 1081 -22.63 11.97 4.79
CA LEU A 1081 -22.66 10.57 5.22
C LEU A 1081 -22.64 10.46 6.74
N THR A 1082 -21.70 11.15 7.39
CA THR A 1082 -21.56 11.14 8.85
C THR A 1082 -22.86 11.59 9.51
N LYS A 1083 -23.47 12.67 9.02
CA LYS A 1083 -24.78 13.17 9.48
C LYS A 1083 -25.92 12.19 9.21
N ALA A 1084 -25.88 11.43 8.12
CA ALA A 1084 -26.88 10.43 7.80
C ALA A 1084 -26.84 9.24 8.76
N VAL A 1085 -25.64 8.83 9.19
CA VAL A 1085 -25.42 7.63 10.02
C VAL A 1085 -25.34 7.96 11.52
N ASN A 1086 -25.06 9.21 11.91
CA ASN A 1086 -24.92 9.62 13.32
C ASN A 1086 -26.12 9.29 14.22
N SER A 1087 -27.34 9.17 13.67
CA SER A 1087 -28.50 8.76 14.46
C SER A 1087 -28.54 7.27 14.82
N VAL A 1088 -27.68 6.46 14.19
CA VAL A 1088 -27.51 5.03 14.49
C VAL A 1088 -26.18 4.70 15.13
N GLY A 1089 -25.12 5.44 14.82
CA GLY A 1089 -23.81 5.31 15.45
C GLY A 1089 -22.77 6.21 14.78
N SER A 1090 -21.58 6.26 15.36
CA SER A 1090 -20.46 7.02 14.80
C SER A 1090 -19.60 6.11 13.92
N ILE A 1091 -19.25 6.53 12.72
CA ILE A 1091 -18.45 5.74 11.77
C ILE A 1091 -16.99 5.64 12.27
N ASP A 1092 -16.40 4.46 12.22
CA ASP A 1092 -14.96 4.26 12.41
C ASP A 1092 -14.22 4.32 11.08
N ALA A 1093 -13.79 5.51 10.69
CA ALA A 1093 -13.08 5.72 9.42
C ALA A 1093 -11.74 4.95 9.33
N LYS A 1094 -11.19 4.49 10.46
CA LYS A 1094 -9.90 3.75 10.51
C LYS A 1094 -10.06 2.24 10.35
N ALA A 1095 -11.25 1.70 10.61
CA ALA A 1095 -11.50 0.24 10.65
C ALA A 1095 -11.73 -0.40 9.26
N GLY A 1096 -11.55 0.34 8.17
CA GLY A 1096 -11.80 -0.13 6.81
C GLY A 1096 -13.30 -0.32 6.50
N VAL A 1097 -13.61 -0.46 5.21
CA VAL A 1097 -14.96 -0.73 4.70
C VAL A 1097 -14.91 -1.94 3.79
N ASN A 1098 -15.75 -2.93 4.06
CA ASN A 1098 -15.88 -4.10 3.21
C ASN A 1098 -17.09 -3.96 2.29
N VAL A 1099 -16.90 -4.30 1.01
CA VAL A 1099 -17.96 -4.29 0.00
C VAL A 1099 -18.11 -5.71 -0.53
N ASP A 1100 -19.29 -6.28 -0.37
CA ASP A 1100 -19.67 -7.57 -0.94
C ASP A 1100 -20.61 -7.34 -2.12
N GLN A 1101 -20.34 -8.02 -3.24
CA GLN A 1101 -21.08 -7.85 -4.50
C GLN A 1101 -21.55 -9.21 -5.00
N SER A 1102 -22.82 -9.28 -5.39
CA SER A 1102 -23.38 -10.45 -6.05
C SER A 1102 -24.18 -10.05 -7.28
N SER A 1103 -24.06 -10.84 -8.34
CA SER A 1103 -24.81 -10.66 -9.57
C SER A 1103 -25.46 -11.97 -9.98
N LYS A 1104 -26.76 -11.92 -10.24
CA LYS A 1104 -27.55 -13.09 -10.66
C LYS A 1104 -28.40 -12.74 -11.88
N LYS A 1105 -28.29 -13.56 -12.93
CA LYS A 1105 -29.19 -13.48 -14.07
C LYS A 1105 -30.60 -13.88 -13.65
N VAL A 1106 -31.59 -13.01 -13.89
CA VAL A 1106 -32.98 -13.28 -13.55
C VAL A 1106 -33.59 -14.13 -14.65
N VAL A 1107 -33.76 -15.43 -14.39
CA VAL A 1107 -34.39 -16.37 -15.33
C VAL A 1107 -35.90 -16.37 -15.08
N THR A 1108 -36.72 -16.17 -16.12
CA THR A 1108 -38.17 -16.13 -15.95
C THR A 1108 -38.74 -17.49 -15.59
N ARG A 1109 -39.91 -17.49 -14.94
CA ARG A 1109 -40.70 -18.71 -14.70
C ARG A 1109 -41.03 -19.43 -16.02
N THR A 1110 -41.27 -18.67 -17.08
CA THR A 1110 -41.53 -19.19 -18.42
C THR A 1110 -40.28 -19.82 -19.04
N GLN A 1111 -39.11 -19.19 -18.91
CA GLN A 1111 -37.85 -19.72 -19.41
C GLN A 1111 -37.41 -20.96 -18.62
N THR A 1112 -37.49 -20.92 -17.29
CA THR A 1112 -37.23 -22.09 -16.42
C THR A 1112 -38.17 -23.25 -16.74
N ALA A 1113 -39.45 -22.99 -17.01
CA ALA A 1113 -40.40 -24.01 -17.44
C ALA A 1113 -40.12 -24.52 -18.86
N LYS A 1114 -39.62 -23.66 -19.77
CA LYS A 1114 -39.25 -24.01 -21.14
C LYS A 1114 -37.97 -24.85 -21.17
N ASP A 1115 -37.00 -24.51 -20.33
CA ASP A 1115 -35.73 -25.23 -20.16
C ASP A 1115 -35.96 -26.57 -19.47
N LYS A 1116 -36.82 -26.62 -18.44
CA LYS A 1116 -37.25 -27.90 -17.84
C LYS A 1116 -38.03 -28.78 -18.84
N ARG A 1117 -38.87 -28.21 -19.71
CA ARG A 1117 -39.56 -28.95 -20.78
C ARG A 1117 -38.63 -29.40 -21.89
N ALA A 1118 -37.62 -28.60 -22.25
CA ALA A 1118 -36.60 -28.95 -23.25
C ALA A 1118 -35.68 -30.07 -22.73
N ALA A 1119 -35.26 -30.00 -21.46
CA ALA A 1119 -34.49 -31.03 -20.79
C ALA A 1119 -35.28 -32.35 -20.63
N GLN A 1120 -36.59 -32.28 -20.35
CA GLN A 1120 -37.46 -33.46 -20.30
C GLN A 1120 -37.79 -34.03 -21.69
N ALA A 1121 -37.63 -33.26 -22.76
CA ALA A 1121 -37.89 -33.70 -24.14
C ALA A 1121 -36.68 -34.35 -24.83
N GLY A 1122 -35.46 -34.24 -24.27
CA GLY A 1122 -34.26 -34.90 -24.81
C GLY A 1122 -33.83 -34.41 -26.20
N ILE A 1123 -34.17 -33.17 -26.60
CA ILE A 1123 -33.84 -32.64 -27.93
C ILE A 1123 -32.64 -31.71 -27.85
N THR A 1124 -31.48 -32.18 -28.31
CA THR A 1124 -30.30 -31.36 -28.59
C THR A 1124 -30.43 -30.75 -29.99
N THR A 1125 -30.72 -29.45 -30.10
CA THR A 1125 -30.74 -28.74 -31.38
C THR A 1125 -29.38 -28.09 -31.67
N VAL A 1126 -28.71 -28.59 -32.71
CA VAL A 1126 -27.57 -27.93 -33.38
C VAL A 1126 -28.13 -26.80 -34.23
N ALA A 1127 -27.74 -25.55 -33.95
CA ALA A 1127 -28.14 -24.39 -34.74
C ALA A 1127 -27.20 -24.22 -35.95
N ALA A 1128 -27.74 -24.40 -37.15
CA ALA A 1128 -27.07 -24.10 -38.41
C ALA A 1128 -27.33 -22.64 -38.82
N THR A 1129 -26.28 -21.84 -38.91
CA THR A 1129 -26.35 -20.45 -39.39
C THR A 1129 -26.37 -20.45 -40.92
N THR A 1130 -27.47 -20.00 -41.53
CA THR A 1130 -27.60 -19.81 -42.98
C THR A 1130 -27.38 -18.34 -43.32
N SER A 1131 -26.31 -18.05 -44.07
CA SER A 1131 -26.03 -16.73 -44.65
C SER A 1131 -26.86 -16.51 -45.92
N LYS A 1132 -27.58 -15.39 -45.98
CA LYS A 1132 -28.25 -14.91 -47.20
C LYS A 1132 -27.37 -13.86 -47.88
N ALA A 1133 -27.00 -14.15 -49.12
CA ALA A 1133 -26.38 -13.21 -50.04
C ALA A 1133 -27.35 -12.09 -50.44
N GLN A 1134 -26.88 -10.84 -50.42
CA GLN A 1134 -27.52 -9.71 -51.08
C GLN A 1134 -26.66 -9.22 -52.25
N THR A 1135 -27.31 -9.18 -53.40
CA THR A 1135 -26.79 -8.75 -54.70
C THR A 1135 -26.78 -7.22 -54.83
N ALA A 1136 -25.74 -6.73 -55.48
CA ALA A 1136 -25.43 -5.35 -55.82
C ALA A 1136 -26.54 -4.53 -56.52
N SER A 1137 -26.49 -3.21 -56.34
CA SER A 1137 -26.62 -2.26 -57.45
C SER A 1137 -26.01 -0.90 -57.11
N ALA A 1138 -25.39 -0.31 -58.12
CA ALA A 1138 -24.45 0.79 -58.07
C ALA A 1138 -25.10 2.18 -58.25
N SER A 1139 -24.35 3.20 -57.85
CA SER A 1139 -24.06 4.44 -58.60
C SER A 1139 -25.25 5.32 -59.06
N THR A 1140 -25.32 6.59 -58.66
CA THR A 1140 -24.62 7.75 -59.29
C THR A 1140 -25.27 9.10 -58.89
N THR A 1141 -24.42 10.10 -58.57
CA THR A 1141 -24.52 11.57 -58.84
C THR A 1141 -25.67 12.47 -58.32
N SER A 1142 -25.26 13.40 -57.45
CA SER A 1142 -25.37 14.89 -57.53
C SER A 1142 -26.65 15.56 -58.06
N SER A 1143 -27.26 16.43 -57.24
CA SER A 1143 -27.29 17.90 -57.47
C SER A 1143 -28.33 18.62 -56.59
N THR A 1144 -27.86 19.59 -55.80
CA THR A 1144 -28.32 20.99 -55.71
C THR A 1144 -29.78 21.34 -55.35
N ALA A 1145 -29.89 22.03 -54.21
CA ALA A 1145 -30.74 23.18 -53.88
C ALA A 1145 -32.29 23.09 -53.84
N GLY A 1146 -32.82 23.63 -52.75
CA GLY A 1146 -33.86 24.66 -52.86
C GLY A 1146 -35.21 24.38 -52.21
N SER A 1147 -35.35 24.89 -50.98
CA SER A 1147 -36.40 25.85 -50.60
C SER A 1147 -37.88 25.42 -50.51
N THR A 1148 -38.45 25.79 -49.35
CA THR A 1148 -39.81 26.28 -49.08
C THR A 1148 -41.01 25.33 -49.12
N GLY A 1149 -41.55 25.06 -47.92
CA GLY A 1149 -42.74 25.80 -47.45
C GLY A 1149 -44.10 25.09 -47.44
N SER A 1150 -44.73 25.13 -46.26
CA SER A 1150 -46.18 25.26 -46.00
C SER A 1150 -47.04 23.98 -45.79
N ILE A 1151 -47.22 23.57 -44.51
CA ILE A 1151 -48.40 23.81 -43.63
C ILE A 1151 -49.77 24.02 -44.34
N PRO A 1152 -50.96 23.63 -43.80
CA PRO A 1152 -51.36 22.56 -42.85
C PRO A 1152 -52.68 21.83 -43.24
N GLY A 1153 -53.15 20.93 -42.36
CA GLY A 1153 -54.52 21.08 -41.83
C GLY A 1153 -55.46 19.87 -41.88
N SER A 1154 -55.91 19.48 -40.68
CA SER A 1154 -57.26 18.98 -40.29
C SER A 1154 -57.89 17.82 -41.09
N GLY A 1155 -58.48 16.77 -40.52
CA GLY A 1155 -59.16 16.61 -39.23
C GLY A 1155 -60.39 15.69 -39.46
N GLN A 1156 -60.86 15.02 -38.39
CA GLN A 1156 -62.13 14.27 -38.23
C GLN A 1156 -62.29 12.95 -39.02
N VAL A 1157 -62.46 11.78 -38.39
CA VAL A 1157 -63.59 11.28 -37.55
C VAL A 1157 -64.91 11.27 -38.35
N ASP A 1158 -65.38 10.12 -38.85
CA ASP A 1158 -66.32 9.22 -38.15
C ASP A 1158 -66.92 8.13 -39.08
N SER A 1159 -67.30 7.01 -38.44
CA SER A 1159 -68.44 6.12 -38.75
C SER A 1159 -68.57 5.31 -40.07
N GLY A 1160 -68.78 3.98 -39.90
CA GLY A 1160 -70.02 3.32 -40.35
C GLY A 1160 -70.02 2.43 -41.62
N GLN A 1161 -69.99 1.10 -41.40
CA GLN A 1161 -70.85 0.02 -41.96
C GLN A 1161 -71.49 0.17 -43.37
N ALA A 1162 -71.69 -0.85 -44.23
CA ALA A 1162 -71.62 -2.32 -44.18
C ALA A 1162 -71.95 -2.87 -45.60
N SER A 1163 -71.61 -4.14 -45.88
CA SER A 1163 -72.26 -5.12 -46.82
C SER A 1163 -71.18 -6.14 -47.26
N LYS A 1164 -71.33 -7.47 -47.33
CA LYS A 1164 -72.49 -8.37 -47.49
C LYS A 1164 -72.10 -9.82 -47.09
N LYS A 1165 -73.13 -10.58 -46.72
CA LYS A 1165 -73.24 -11.96 -46.20
C LYS A 1165 -72.72 -13.09 -47.12
N VAL A 1166 -72.32 -14.22 -46.53
CA VAL A 1166 -72.89 -15.60 -46.62
C VAL A 1166 -72.35 -16.38 -45.38
N SER A 1167 -73.13 -16.61 -44.31
CA SER A 1167 -73.92 -17.82 -43.96
C SER A 1167 -73.16 -19.16 -44.04
N ALA A 1168 -73.29 -20.16 -43.16
CA ALA A 1168 -73.79 -20.35 -41.79
C ALA A 1168 -73.74 -21.88 -41.52
N LEU A 1169 -74.01 -22.26 -40.25
CA LEU A 1169 -74.31 -23.60 -39.69
C LEU A 1169 -73.11 -24.52 -39.45
N ALA A 1170 -72.95 -25.18 -38.30
CA ALA A 1170 -73.81 -25.50 -37.14
C ALA A 1170 -72.89 -26.23 -36.10
N LEU A 1171 -73.12 -26.41 -34.80
CA LEU A 1171 -74.25 -26.27 -33.87
C LEU A 1171 -73.69 -26.36 -32.42
N LEU A 1172 -74.30 -25.61 -31.47
CA LEU A 1172 -74.51 -25.80 -30.01
C LEU A 1172 -73.41 -26.42 -29.09
N ALA A 1173 -72.90 -25.72 -28.05
CA ALA A 1173 -73.49 -25.39 -26.72
C ALA A 1173 -73.52 -26.59 -25.73
N ALA A 1174 -73.31 -26.50 -24.40
CA ALA A 1174 -72.71 -25.57 -23.44
C ALA A 1174 -72.65 -26.28 -22.06
N LEU A 1175 -71.83 -25.75 -21.12
CA LEU A 1175 -71.92 -25.78 -19.64
C LEU A 1175 -71.39 -26.97 -18.79
N VAL A 1176 -70.40 -26.61 -17.95
CA VAL A 1176 -70.30 -26.74 -16.47
C VAL A 1176 -69.85 -28.06 -15.80
N ALA A 1177 -68.66 -27.95 -15.20
CA ALA A 1177 -68.17 -28.35 -13.87
C ALA A 1177 -68.35 -29.78 -13.29
N ALA A 1178 -67.19 -30.28 -12.83
CA ALA A 1178 -66.91 -31.11 -11.65
C ALA A 1178 -67.48 -32.54 -11.58
N TYR A 1179 -66.60 -33.54 -11.72
CA TYR A 1179 -66.05 -34.31 -10.60
C TYR A 1179 -65.03 -35.36 -11.07
N ALA A 1180 -63.78 -35.20 -10.65
CA ALA A 1180 -62.99 -36.19 -9.91
C ALA A 1180 -61.89 -35.43 -9.16
#